data_AF-A0A532D902-F1
#
_entry.id   AF-A0A532D902-F1
#
_cell.length_a   1.000
_cell.length_b   1.000
_cell.length_c   1.000
_cell.angle_alpha   90.00
_cell.angle_beta   90.00
_cell.angle_gamma   90.00
#
_symmetry.space_group_name_H-M   'P 1'
#
loop_
_entity.id
_entity.type
_entity.pdbx_description
1 polymer ?
#
loop_
_entity_poly.entity_id
_entity_poly.type
_entity_poly.pdbx_seq_one_letter_code
_entity_poly.pdbx_strand_id
1 'polypeptide(L)'
;MINKHVSIGIVMLLILSTSTAQALPGDGTIPRVLNPPLASDLTNLPGDLRGVAVPGPAPEALAEFVKDKQAAIALGKALFWDMQIGSDGVQACASCHFRAGADPRSKNQLSPGLKHVPQQDLDFKVGGPNYQLTGAEFPLTRLAIAGQRGALDQATDSNDVVSSQGVPFLDRGPDPLGFQVGRLKTRRVEPRNTPSMINAVFNHRQFWDGRAENIFNGVNHLGARDPDARVMASVGGSLVEVPVALVNSSLASQAVGPIVSELEMAKPGRTAQDIARDLRKGKNGRRLGNRIHGSRPLQQQLVDPSDSVLGPLSRYPEKGLRVRSYNEMIRAAFQDKYWQSTKLVRVAEDGTVTIVDRPDRDKTTDEYTLLQYNFALFFGLAVQLYEATLVSDDTPWDRFRRDHPSATDPALNPWTNTNPTHISRFALFGAHLFNDRTRGPNNLRCSNCHESAELTDASVRRINLAANGPVRNRDGNVIDKGFNNIGLRPTDNDLGAGASDDFGPLSHSKRLFPGTLPSTFDGAAVTKGFGIEGAFKIPSLRNVALTAPYFHNGDTHSLREAVLLYSRGGNVAPITQRDGTPIEPLGIANMTSDEVDAVVAWLETLTDERVRIAGAPFDHPQLFVPNGHPGNHDEVERGKHGFAKDELLEIPMTGAAGGPPLPGFLEGVFGPH
;
A
#
# COMPACT_ATOMS: atom_id res chain seq x y z
N MET A 1 -65.55 37.99 -1.01
CA MET A 1 -64.94 38.32 -2.31
C MET A 1 -63.58 37.67 -2.36
N ILE A 2 -63.31 37.02 -3.48
CA ILE A 2 -62.22 36.08 -3.72
C ILE A 2 -60.91 36.83 -3.91
N ASN A 3 -59.84 36.41 -3.23
CA ASN A 3 -58.51 36.54 -3.81
C ASN A 3 -57.63 35.36 -3.39
N LYS A 4 -57.13 34.66 -4.41
CA LYS A 4 -56.36 33.42 -4.34
C LYS A 4 -54.90 33.76 -4.01
N HIS A 5 -54.35 33.16 -2.96
CA HIS A 5 -52.92 32.90 -2.86
C HIS A 5 -52.71 31.39 -2.64
N VAL A 6 -52.19 30.76 -3.69
CA VAL A 6 -51.69 29.39 -3.69
C VAL A 6 -50.33 29.40 -3.02
N SER A 7 -50.19 28.67 -1.92
CA SER A 7 -48.88 28.35 -1.32
C SER A 7 -48.20 27.29 -2.18
N ILE A 8 -47.06 27.64 -2.78
CA ILE A 8 -46.17 26.68 -3.43
C ILE A 8 -45.29 26.06 -2.34
N GLY A 9 -45.59 24.82 -1.99
CA GLY A 9 -44.68 23.99 -1.21
C GLY A 9 -43.49 23.59 -2.07
N ILE A 10 -42.29 23.97 -1.63
CA ILE A 10 -41.03 23.49 -2.21
C ILE A 10 -40.85 22.05 -1.73
N VAL A 11 -41.20 21.09 -2.59
CA VAL A 11 -40.78 19.70 -2.45
C VAL A 11 -39.33 19.63 -2.94
N MET A 12 -38.40 19.50 -2.00
CA MET A 12 -37.00 19.18 -2.30
C MET A 12 -36.96 17.74 -2.84
N LEU A 13 -36.92 17.61 -4.16
CA LEU A 13 -36.74 16.33 -4.83
C LEU A 13 -35.27 15.92 -4.68
N LEU A 14 -34.97 14.99 -3.76
CA LEU A 14 -33.70 14.28 -3.74
C LEU A 14 -33.58 13.48 -5.05
N ILE A 15 -32.71 13.93 -5.96
CA ILE A 15 -32.29 13.14 -7.12
C ILE A 15 -31.28 12.12 -6.60
N LEU A 16 -31.77 10.94 -6.24
CA LEU A 16 -30.98 9.72 -6.17
C LEU A 16 -30.57 9.37 -7.60
N SER A 17 -29.35 9.72 -8.00
CA SER A 17 -28.74 9.21 -9.23
C SER A 17 -28.40 7.73 -9.02
N THR A 18 -29.32 6.84 -9.36
CA THR A 18 -28.99 5.45 -9.63
C THR A 18 -28.12 5.43 -10.89
N SER A 19 -26.81 5.25 -10.75
CA SER A 19 -25.92 5.00 -11.89
C SER A 19 -26.16 3.59 -12.42
N THR A 20 -27.24 3.42 -13.15
CA THR A 20 -27.31 2.34 -14.14
C THR A 20 -26.19 2.59 -15.14
N ALA A 21 -25.40 1.54 -15.43
CA ALA A 21 -24.38 1.52 -16.47
C ALA A 21 -24.91 2.15 -17.78
N GLN A 22 -24.61 3.42 -17.99
CA GLN A 22 -24.74 4.09 -19.28
C GLN A 22 -23.32 4.24 -19.81
N ALA A 23 -23.05 3.55 -20.91
CA ALA A 23 -21.88 3.77 -21.73
C ALA A 23 -21.67 5.29 -21.91
N LEU A 24 -20.44 5.74 -21.66
CA LEU A 24 -20.04 7.12 -21.90
C LEU A 24 -20.38 7.49 -23.35
N PRO A 25 -21.13 8.58 -23.61
CA PRO A 25 -21.36 9.05 -24.96
C PRO A 25 -20.05 9.64 -25.49
N GLY A 26 -19.57 9.13 -26.62
CA GLY A 26 -18.28 9.55 -27.17
C GLY A 26 -17.77 8.64 -28.27
N ASP A 27 -18.40 8.76 -29.43
CA ASP A 27 -17.88 8.56 -30.78
C ASP A 27 -16.68 9.50 -31.07
N GLY A 28 -15.76 9.58 -30.09
CA GLY A 28 -14.53 10.36 -30.13
C GLY A 28 -13.70 9.89 -31.30
N THR A 29 -13.59 10.74 -32.30
CA THR A 29 -12.64 10.56 -33.40
C THR A 29 -11.26 10.37 -32.77
N ILE A 30 -10.66 9.19 -32.95
CA ILE A 30 -9.23 8.99 -32.66
C ILE A 30 -8.50 10.14 -33.39
N PRO A 31 -7.58 10.86 -32.72
CA PRO A 31 -6.77 11.87 -33.38
C PRO A 31 -6.18 11.30 -34.67
N ARG A 32 -6.04 12.09 -35.74
CA ARG A 32 -5.41 11.61 -37.00
C ARG A 32 -3.92 11.35 -36.75
N VAL A 33 -3.60 10.23 -36.12
CA VAL A 33 -2.23 9.72 -36.01
C VAL A 33 -1.83 9.22 -37.38
N LEU A 34 -0.67 9.69 -37.85
CA LEU A 34 -0.22 9.57 -39.23
C LEU A 34 0.04 8.12 -39.70
N ASN A 35 0.15 7.13 -38.81
CA ASN A 35 0.39 5.74 -39.20
C ASN A 35 -0.41 4.76 -38.33
N PRO A 36 -1.28 3.90 -38.91
CA PRO A 36 -1.77 2.72 -38.21
C PRO A 36 -0.59 1.78 -37.90
N PRO A 37 -0.55 1.18 -36.71
CA PRO A 37 0.59 0.43 -36.20
C PRO A 37 0.74 -0.94 -36.87
N LEU A 38 1.91 -1.55 -36.67
CA LEU A 38 2.16 -2.92 -37.09
C LEU A 38 1.44 -3.89 -36.13
N ALA A 39 1.02 -5.06 -36.63
CA ALA A 39 0.37 -6.08 -35.80
C ALA A 39 1.25 -6.53 -34.60
N SER A 40 2.57 -6.38 -34.69
CA SER A 40 3.52 -6.63 -33.61
C SER A 40 3.35 -5.71 -32.39
N ASP A 41 2.75 -4.53 -32.55
CA ASP A 41 2.52 -3.59 -31.44
C ASP A 41 1.27 -3.96 -30.63
N LEU A 42 0.42 -4.85 -31.13
CA LEU A 42 -0.74 -5.37 -30.40
C LEU A 42 -0.36 -6.52 -29.45
N THR A 43 0.79 -7.17 -29.69
CA THR A 43 1.13 -8.42 -28.98
C THR A 43 1.58 -8.21 -27.53
N ASN A 44 1.91 -6.98 -27.14
CA ASN A 44 2.39 -6.65 -25.79
C ASN A 44 1.35 -5.90 -24.93
N LEU A 45 0.08 -5.83 -25.37
CA LEU A 45 -0.98 -5.24 -24.56
C LEU A 45 -1.21 -6.06 -23.27
N PRO A 46 -1.48 -5.39 -22.13
CA PRO A 46 -1.78 -6.07 -20.87
C PRO A 46 -2.91 -7.11 -20.99
N GLY A 47 -2.75 -8.25 -20.34
CA GLY A 47 -3.73 -9.35 -20.36
C GLY A 47 -4.81 -9.26 -19.27
N ASP A 48 -5.70 -10.25 -19.24
CA ASP A 48 -6.66 -10.50 -18.16
C ASP A 48 -5.93 -11.05 -16.92
N LEU A 49 -6.10 -10.41 -15.75
CA LEU A 49 -5.47 -10.86 -14.50
C LEU A 49 -6.05 -12.17 -13.98
N ARG A 50 -7.30 -12.49 -14.32
CA ARG A 50 -7.97 -13.71 -13.85
C ARG A 50 -7.23 -14.99 -14.27
N GLY A 51 -6.46 -14.93 -15.36
CA GLY A 51 -5.61 -16.02 -15.83
C GLY A 51 -4.25 -16.14 -15.11
N VAL A 52 -3.91 -15.21 -14.22
CA VAL A 52 -2.63 -15.21 -13.49
C VAL A 52 -2.79 -15.91 -12.15
N ALA A 53 -1.97 -16.92 -11.90
CA ALA A 53 -1.95 -17.59 -10.60
C ALA A 53 -1.52 -16.62 -9.49
N VAL A 54 -2.29 -16.56 -8.41
CA VAL A 54 -1.97 -15.79 -7.20
C VAL A 54 -0.72 -16.39 -6.54
N PRO A 55 0.38 -15.62 -6.38
CA PRO A 55 1.59 -16.11 -5.73
C PRO A 55 1.37 -16.46 -4.25
N GLY A 56 2.18 -17.39 -3.75
CA GLY A 56 2.21 -17.74 -2.34
C GLY A 56 3.27 -18.81 -2.05
N PRO A 57 3.50 -19.14 -0.77
CA PRO A 57 4.36 -20.23 -0.38
C PRO A 57 3.83 -21.56 -0.94
N ALA A 58 4.74 -22.50 -1.17
CA ALA A 58 4.37 -23.83 -1.61
C ALA A 58 3.39 -24.48 -0.60
N PRO A 59 2.38 -25.24 -1.04
CA PRO A 59 1.35 -25.80 -0.16
C PRO A 59 1.93 -26.59 1.03
N GLU A 60 2.97 -27.39 0.79
CA GLU A 60 3.67 -28.17 1.82
C GLU A 60 4.41 -27.30 2.84
N ALA A 61 5.03 -26.20 2.39
CA ALA A 61 5.71 -25.26 3.26
C ALA A 61 4.70 -24.46 4.11
N LEU A 62 3.54 -24.13 3.54
CA LEU A 62 2.46 -23.47 4.27
C LEU A 62 1.81 -24.41 5.30
N ALA A 63 1.61 -25.69 4.95
CA ALA A 63 0.97 -26.69 5.80
C ALA A 63 1.77 -26.99 7.09
N GLU A 64 3.08 -26.72 7.09
CA GLU A 64 3.93 -26.81 8.28
C GLU A 64 3.45 -25.86 9.38
N PHE A 65 2.88 -24.71 9.03
CA PHE A 65 2.45 -23.70 10.00
C PHE A 65 0.92 -23.57 10.10
N VAL A 66 0.23 -23.60 8.96
CA VAL A 66 -1.22 -23.37 8.85
C VAL A 66 -1.93 -24.70 8.69
N LYS A 67 -2.82 -25.02 9.65
CA LYS A 67 -3.65 -26.24 9.61
C LYS A 67 -5.01 -26.01 8.96
N ASP A 68 -5.54 -24.79 9.05
CA ASP A 68 -6.80 -24.39 8.40
C ASP A 68 -6.63 -23.02 7.74
N LYS A 69 -6.58 -23.03 6.41
CA LYS A 69 -6.40 -21.81 5.59
C LYS A 69 -7.58 -20.86 5.72
N GLN A 70 -8.81 -21.34 5.84
CA GLN A 70 -10.00 -20.48 5.94
C GLN A 70 -10.06 -19.80 7.31
N ALA A 71 -9.75 -20.54 8.38
CA ALA A 71 -9.60 -19.95 9.70
C ALA A 71 -8.48 -18.89 9.74
N ALA A 72 -7.37 -19.13 9.03
CA ALA A 72 -6.27 -18.17 8.91
C ALA A 72 -6.67 -16.91 8.14
N ILE A 73 -7.45 -17.04 7.05
CA ILE A 73 -8.01 -15.89 6.30
C ILE A 73 -8.96 -15.08 7.19
N ALA A 74 -9.85 -15.73 7.94
CA ALA A 74 -10.76 -15.05 8.88
C ALA A 74 -9.99 -14.32 9.99
N LEU A 75 -8.94 -14.95 10.53
CA LEU A 75 -8.04 -14.31 11.48
C LEU A 75 -7.33 -13.11 10.85
N GLY A 76 -6.84 -13.23 9.62
CA GLY A 76 -6.18 -12.16 8.88
C GLY A 76 -7.07 -10.95 8.69
N LYS A 77 -8.30 -11.16 8.19
CA LYS A 77 -9.29 -10.09 8.03
C LYS A 77 -9.62 -9.45 9.37
N ALA A 78 -9.83 -10.25 10.43
CA ALA A 78 -10.10 -9.70 11.74
C ALA A 78 -8.92 -8.87 12.28
N LEU A 79 -7.67 -9.30 12.13
CA LEU A 79 -6.49 -8.55 12.57
C LEU A 79 -6.27 -7.27 11.76
N PHE A 80 -6.44 -7.34 10.44
CA PHE A 80 -6.22 -6.22 9.53
C PHE A 80 -7.14 -5.02 9.85
N TRP A 81 -8.40 -5.32 10.19
CA TRP A 81 -9.42 -4.31 10.45
C TRP A 81 -9.52 -3.89 11.92
N ASP A 82 -8.97 -4.63 12.89
CA ASP A 82 -9.23 -4.35 14.32
C ASP A 82 -8.42 -3.17 14.86
N MET A 83 -9.14 -2.11 15.26
CA MET A 83 -8.58 -0.91 15.91
C MET A 83 -7.88 -1.22 17.25
N GLN A 84 -8.16 -2.39 17.83
CA GLN A 84 -7.46 -2.89 19.01
C GLN A 84 -6.01 -3.31 18.73
N ILE A 85 -5.55 -3.36 17.48
CA ILE A 85 -4.15 -3.64 17.18
C ILE A 85 -3.26 -2.43 17.49
N GLY A 86 -3.56 -1.23 16.99
CA GLY A 86 -2.73 -0.03 17.18
C GLY A 86 -2.67 0.46 18.63
N SER A 87 -1.55 1.02 19.07
CA SER A 87 -1.28 1.30 20.49
C SER A 87 -2.24 2.29 21.14
N ASP A 88 -2.83 3.18 20.34
CA ASP A 88 -3.83 4.16 20.76
C ASP A 88 -5.25 3.55 20.89
N GLY A 89 -5.46 2.33 20.38
CA GLY A 89 -6.77 1.69 20.35
C GLY A 89 -7.72 2.26 19.28
N VAL A 90 -7.17 2.97 18.30
CA VAL A 90 -7.90 3.57 17.17
C VAL A 90 -7.29 3.11 15.84
N GLN A 91 -5.97 3.07 15.74
CA GLN A 91 -5.30 2.72 14.49
C GLN A 91 -5.37 1.22 14.19
N ALA A 92 -5.81 0.88 12.97
CA ALA A 92 -5.72 -0.45 12.35
C ALA A 92 -4.93 -0.36 11.04
N CYS A 93 -4.58 -1.50 10.44
CA CYS A 93 -4.02 -1.49 9.07
C CYS A 93 -5.04 -0.83 8.11
N ALA A 94 -6.31 -1.18 8.26
CA ALA A 94 -7.40 -0.60 7.48
C ALA A 94 -7.56 0.92 7.65
N SER A 95 -7.08 1.54 8.74
CA SER A 95 -7.21 3.00 8.95
C SER A 95 -6.52 3.82 7.85
N CYS A 96 -5.49 3.27 7.21
CA CYS A 96 -4.77 3.87 6.09
C CYS A 96 -5.14 3.24 4.73
N HIS A 97 -5.86 2.12 4.72
CA HIS A 97 -6.07 1.28 3.53
C HIS A 97 -7.55 0.94 3.27
N PHE A 98 -8.49 1.74 3.79
CA PHE A 98 -9.92 1.40 3.76
C PHE A 98 -10.60 1.63 2.39
N ARG A 99 -10.09 2.54 1.54
CA ARG A 99 -10.70 2.83 0.23
C ARG A 99 -9.78 2.37 -0.89
N ALA A 100 -10.22 1.38 -1.65
CA ALA A 100 -9.41 0.77 -2.72
C ALA A 100 -7.99 0.37 -2.25
N GLY A 101 -7.85 0.07 -0.96
CA GLY A 101 -6.57 -0.26 -0.36
C GLY A 101 -5.63 0.92 -0.10
N ALA A 102 -6.06 2.17 -0.26
CA ALA A 102 -5.26 3.39 -0.09
C ALA A 102 -5.97 4.39 0.84
N ASP A 103 -5.33 5.55 1.06
CA ASP A 103 -5.85 6.62 1.90
C ASP A 103 -6.34 7.81 1.06
N PRO A 104 -7.65 8.08 1.01
CA PRO A 104 -8.21 9.22 0.28
C PRO A 104 -8.29 10.49 1.12
N ARG A 105 -7.89 10.48 2.40
CA ARG A 105 -8.00 11.68 3.26
C ARG A 105 -7.10 12.81 2.76
N SER A 106 -7.47 14.05 3.04
CA SER A 106 -6.70 15.26 2.68
C SER A 106 -6.38 16.17 3.86
N LYS A 107 -6.94 15.86 5.04
CA LYS A 107 -6.70 16.59 6.29
C LYS A 107 -5.66 15.87 7.13
N ASN A 108 -4.68 16.61 7.64
CA ASN A 108 -3.54 16.09 8.40
C ASN A 108 -2.79 14.98 7.67
N GLN A 109 -2.48 15.21 6.39
CA GLN A 109 -1.79 14.22 5.54
C GLN A 109 -0.40 14.68 5.07
N LEU A 110 0.14 15.77 5.61
CA LEU A 110 1.48 16.25 5.26
C LEU A 110 2.55 15.67 6.19
N SER A 111 3.67 15.25 5.61
CA SER A 111 4.91 14.88 6.30
C SER A 111 6.06 15.69 5.70
N PRO A 112 6.98 16.23 6.52
CA PRO A 112 8.10 17.02 6.02
C PRO A 112 9.13 16.12 5.31
N GLY A 113 9.85 16.70 4.37
CA GLY A 113 10.20 16.00 3.14
C GLY A 113 11.64 15.52 2.95
N LEU A 114 12.30 14.83 3.89
CA LEU A 114 13.54 14.11 3.57
C LEU A 114 13.65 12.79 4.34
N LYS A 115 13.78 11.67 3.61
CA LYS A 115 14.02 10.33 4.17
C LYS A 115 15.36 9.79 3.70
N HIS A 116 16.10 9.11 4.57
CA HIS A 116 17.42 8.52 4.27
C HIS A 116 18.49 9.54 3.85
N VAL A 117 18.43 10.74 4.41
CA VAL A 117 19.43 11.80 4.28
C VAL A 117 20.25 11.95 5.55
N PRO A 118 21.47 12.53 5.50
CA PRO A 118 22.29 12.74 6.69
C PRO A 118 21.66 13.62 7.77
N GLN A 119 20.75 14.53 7.39
CA GLN A 119 20.05 15.44 8.29
C GLN A 119 18.55 15.38 8.03
N GLN A 120 17.77 15.02 9.04
CA GLN A 120 16.33 14.91 8.93
C GLN A 120 15.69 16.28 8.63
N ASP A 121 14.80 16.32 7.65
CA ASP A 121 13.97 17.49 7.37
C ASP A 121 12.74 17.49 8.28
N LEU A 122 12.55 18.61 8.96
CA LEU A 122 11.42 18.86 9.85
C LEU A 122 10.64 20.10 9.41
N ASP A 123 11.02 20.70 8.27
CA ASP A 123 10.39 21.90 7.73
C ASP A 123 9.22 21.50 6.82
N PHE A 124 8.02 21.95 7.20
CA PHE A 124 6.81 21.74 6.41
C PHE A 124 6.63 22.91 5.45
N LYS A 125 6.76 22.68 4.15
CA LYS A 125 6.76 23.76 3.14
C LYS A 125 5.39 24.09 2.56
N VAL A 126 4.49 23.11 2.47
CA VAL A 126 3.11 23.31 1.98
C VAL A 126 2.25 23.91 3.09
N GLY A 127 2.33 23.34 4.28
CA GLY A 127 1.57 23.74 5.46
C GLY A 127 1.88 22.81 6.63
N GLY A 128 1.53 23.21 7.86
CA GLY A 128 1.88 22.45 9.05
C GLY A 128 1.02 21.20 9.33
N PRO A 129 1.29 20.51 10.45
CA PRO A 129 0.42 19.46 10.96
C PRO A 129 -1.04 19.91 11.04
N ASN A 130 -1.98 19.04 10.71
CA ASN A 130 -3.42 19.32 10.61
C ASN A 130 -3.86 20.26 9.47
N TYR A 131 -3.00 20.52 8.47
CA TYR A 131 -3.41 21.25 7.27
C TYR A 131 -4.49 20.50 6.47
N GLN A 132 -5.35 21.26 5.79
CA GLN A 132 -6.37 20.78 4.87
C GLN A 132 -5.89 21.02 3.44
N LEU A 133 -5.52 19.95 2.73
CA LEU A 133 -5.09 20.05 1.34
C LEU A 133 -6.25 20.41 0.41
N THR A 134 -5.93 21.11 -0.67
CA THR A 134 -6.82 21.42 -1.79
C THR A 134 -6.13 21.02 -3.12
N GLY A 135 -6.79 21.25 -4.26
CA GLY A 135 -6.14 21.04 -5.55
C GLY A 135 -5.02 22.05 -5.85
N ALA A 136 -5.00 23.21 -5.18
CA ALA A 136 -4.07 24.29 -5.47
C ALA A 136 -2.62 23.94 -5.10
N GLU A 137 -2.41 23.06 -4.13
CA GLU A 137 -1.09 22.63 -3.69
C GLU A 137 -0.37 21.74 -4.73
N PHE A 138 -1.11 21.13 -5.66
CA PHE A 138 -0.57 20.14 -6.59
C PHE A 138 -0.19 20.72 -7.97
N PRO A 139 0.79 20.13 -8.68
CA PRO A 139 1.81 19.22 -8.15
C PRO A 139 2.64 19.85 -7.02
N LEU A 140 3.07 19.06 -6.04
CA LEU A 140 3.95 19.53 -4.95
C LEU A 140 5.31 19.99 -5.50
N THR A 141 5.84 19.25 -6.48
CA THR A 141 7.05 19.64 -7.20
C THR A 141 6.75 20.76 -8.18
N ARG A 142 7.41 21.90 -8.01
CA ARG A 142 7.28 23.07 -8.90
C ARG A 142 8.53 23.24 -9.73
N LEU A 143 8.35 23.36 -11.05
CA LEU A 143 9.45 23.49 -12.01
C LEU A 143 9.75 24.97 -12.24
N ALA A 144 11.03 25.33 -12.34
CA ALA A 144 11.45 26.70 -12.63
C ALA A 144 10.88 27.21 -13.96
N ILE A 145 10.68 26.31 -14.92
CA ILE A 145 9.94 26.56 -16.15
C ILE A 145 8.82 25.52 -16.25
N ALA A 146 7.57 25.99 -16.18
CA ALA A 146 6.39 25.12 -16.23
C ALA A 146 6.43 24.17 -17.46
N GLY A 147 6.20 22.88 -17.20
CA GLY A 147 6.19 21.82 -18.22
C GLY A 147 7.57 21.38 -18.73
N GLN A 148 8.65 22.04 -18.32
CA GLN A 148 10.02 21.67 -18.71
C GLN A 148 10.77 21.05 -17.54
N ARG A 149 11.17 19.79 -17.69
CA ARG A 149 12.01 19.11 -16.71
C ARG A 149 13.36 19.83 -16.56
N GLY A 150 13.92 19.82 -15.36
CA GLY A 150 15.21 20.47 -15.09
C GLY A 150 15.28 21.01 -13.67
N ALA A 151 15.56 22.30 -13.54
CA ALA A 151 15.62 22.98 -12.26
C ALA A 151 14.22 23.13 -11.64
N LEU A 152 14.15 22.99 -10.32
CA LEU A 152 12.95 23.24 -9.52
C LEU A 152 12.85 24.73 -9.18
N ASP A 153 11.63 25.23 -9.01
CA ASP A 153 11.37 26.60 -8.55
C ASP A 153 11.68 26.71 -7.05
N GLN A 154 12.77 27.40 -6.71
CA GLN A 154 13.24 27.52 -5.33
C GLN A 154 12.24 28.21 -4.38
N ALA A 155 11.30 28.98 -4.89
CA ALA A 155 10.34 29.72 -4.07
C ALA A 155 9.07 28.92 -3.77
N THR A 156 8.66 28.03 -4.68
CA THR A 156 7.36 27.37 -4.61
C THR A 156 7.43 25.85 -4.58
N ASP A 157 8.60 25.26 -4.83
CA ASP A 157 8.81 23.82 -4.76
C ASP A 157 8.70 23.29 -3.32
N SER A 158 8.01 22.16 -3.17
CA SER A 158 7.95 21.42 -1.93
C SER A 158 8.45 19.98 -2.09
N ASN A 159 9.22 19.53 -1.10
CA ASN A 159 9.59 18.14 -0.89
C ASN A 159 8.67 17.41 0.08
N ASP A 160 7.66 18.08 0.64
CA ASP A 160 6.68 17.46 1.53
C ASP A 160 6.01 16.26 0.87
N VAL A 161 5.53 15.37 1.70
CA VAL A 161 4.88 14.13 1.30
C VAL A 161 3.43 14.15 1.74
N VAL A 162 2.53 13.76 0.83
CA VAL A 162 1.13 13.49 1.15
C VAL A 162 0.93 12.00 1.38
N SER A 163 0.59 11.62 2.61
CA SER A 163 0.45 10.22 3.03
C SER A 163 -0.71 10.01 4.02
N SER A 164 -0.58 9.03 4.92
CA SER A 164 -1.51 8.68 5.98
C SER A 164 -0.99 9.10 7.34
N GLN A 165 -1.90 9.63 8.16
CA GLN A 165 -1.68 9.75 9.59
C GLN A 165 -1.74 8.39 10.30
N GLY A 166 -0.74 8.13 11.14
CA GLY A 166 -0.67 7.01 12.06
C GLY A 166 -0.94 7.43 13.50
N VAL A 167 -0.13 6.92 14.44
CA VAL A 167 -0.25 7.24 15.86
C VAL A 167 0.43 8.58 16.22
N PRO A 168 -0.05 9.32 17.22
CA PRO A 168 0.69 10.46 17.76
C PRO A 168 1.93 9.98 18.53
N PHE A 169 2.92 10.85 18.77
CA PHE A 169 4.06 10.49 19.62
C PHE A 169 3.62 10.27 21.08
N LEU A 170 3.56 9.00 21.51
CA LEU A 170 2.94 8.62 22.78
C LEU A 170 3.80 8.88 24.03
N ASP A 171 5.07 9.24 23.86
CA ASP A 171 5.99 9.53 24.96
C ASP A 171 5.83 10.94 25.56
N ARG A 172 6.54 11.20 26.65
CA ARG A 172 6.53 12.52 27.31
C ARG A 172 7.36 13.53 26.53
N GLY A 173 6.89 14.77 26.48
CA GLY A 173 7.59 15.86 25.81
C GLY A 173 7.01 16.20 24.44
N PRO A 174 7.64 17.16 23.73
CA PRO A 174 7.27 17.52 22.36
C PRO A 174 7.54 16.34 21.40
N ASP A 175 6.87 16.36 20.25
CA ASP A 175 7.17 15.39 19.21
C ASP A 175 8.53 15.75 18.58
N PRO A 176 9.55 14.85 18.60
CA PRO A 176 10.84 15.12 17.99
C PRO A 176 10.76 15.34 16.46
N LEU A 177 9.66 14.90 15.83
CA LEU A 177 9.41 15.05 14.39
C LEU A 177 8.56 16.27 14.04
N GLY A 178 8.26 17.14 15.02
CA GLY A 178 7.57 18.41 14.77
C GLY A 178 6.05 18.31 14.57
N PHE A 179 5.43 17.13 14.73
CA PHE A 179 3.97 16.96 14.63
C PHE A 179 3.23 17.54 15.84
N GLN A 180 3.12 18.86 15.88
CA GLN A 180 2.43 19.61 16.93
C GLN A 180 1.88 20.93 16.41
N VAL A 181 0.75 21.36 16.96
CA VAL A 181 0.19 22.70 16.77
C VAL A 181 0.21 23.42 18.12
N GLY A 182 1.00 24.48 18.21
CA GLY A 182 1.33 25.13 19.48
C GLY A 182 1.99 24.17 20.48
N ARG A 183 1.27 23.80 21.54
CA ARG A 183 1.75 22.86 22.59
C ARG A 183 1.07 21.48 22.53
N LEU A 184 0.22 21.25 21.52
CA LEU A 184 -0.57 20.04 21.40
C LEU A 184 0.03 19.15 20.32
N LYS A 185 0.36 17.91 20.67
CA LYS A 185 0.83 16.92 19.71
C LYS A 185 -0.32 16.45 18.81
N THR A 186 -0.09 16.46 17.51
CA THR A 186 -1.01 15.91 16.51
C THR A 186 -0.63 14.46 16.18
N ARG A 187 -1.39 13.81 15.31
CA ARG A 187 -0.98 12.53 14.74
C ARG A 187 0.20 12.74 13.78
N ARG A 188 1.14 11.78 13.78
CA ARG A 188 2.27 11.76 12.84
C ARG A 188 1.81 11.25 11.48
N VAL A 189 2.48 11.70 10.42
CA VAL A 189 2.19 11.31 9.03
C VAL A 189 3.40 10.61 8.43
N GLU A 190 3.14 9.50 7.75
CA GLU A 190 4.17 8.71 7.08
C GLU A 190 4.93 9.51 6.00
N PRO A 191 6.26 9.35 5.89
CA PRO A 191 7.09 10.07 4.93
C PRO A 191 7.06 9.46 3.51
N ARG A 192 6.10 8.58 3.21
CA ARG A 192 5.81 8.11 1.84
C ARG A 192 4.33 7.87 1.70
N ASN A 193 3.75 8.25 0.58
CA ASN A 193 2.35 8.03 0.23
C ASN A 193 1.95 6.55 0.41
N THR A 194 0.74 6.32 0.89
CA THR A 194 0.22 4.99 1.20
C THR A 194 -0.21 4.25 -0.07
N PRO A 195 0.50 3.19 -0.49
CA PRO A 195 0.14 2.47 -1.71
C PRO A 195 -1.12 1.61 -1.52
N SER A 196 -1.78 1.25 -2.63
CA SER A 196 -2.86 0.27 -2.57
C SER A 196 -2.36 -1.11 -2.11
N MET A 197 -3.09 -1.73 -1.19
CA MET A 197 -2.91 -3.14 -0.80
C MET A 197 -3.62 -4.14 -1.75
N ILE A 198 -4.54 -3.68 -2.61
CA ILE A 198 -5.24 -4.54 -3.56
C ILE A 198 -4.26 -5.00 -4.63
N ASN A 199 -4.30 -6.29 -4.99
CA ASN A 199 -3.32 -6.95 -5.87
C ASN A 199 -1.87 -6.93 -5.33
N ALA A 200 -1.61 -6.48 -4.10
CA ALA A 200 -0.24 -6.42 -3.57
C ALA A 200 0.42 -7.80 -3.47
N VAL A 201 -0.37 -8.89 -3.42
CA VAL A 201 0.10 -10.28 -3.46
C VAL A 201 0.97 -10.62 -4.68
N PHE A 202 0.81 -9.88 -5.77
CA PHE A 202 1.64 -10.09 -6.96
C PHE A 202 3.04 -9.50 -6.83
N ASN A 203 3.30 -8.57 -5.90
CA ASN A 203 4.61 -7.94 -5.73
C ASN A 203 5.64 -8.91 -5.12
N HIS A 204 6.83 -8.97 -5.71
CA HIS A 204 7.93 -9.78 -5.16
C HIS A 204 8.49 -9.21 -3.84
N ARG A 205 8.58 -7.88 -3.73
CA ARG A 205 8.92 -7.17 -2.48
C ARG A 205 7.90 -6.09 -2.19
N GLN A 206 7.67 -5.79 -0.93
CA GLN A 206 6.72 -4.75 -0.52
C GLN A 206 7.41 -3.48 -0.03
N PHE A 207 6.58 -2.44 0.19
CA PHE A 207 6.96 -1.05 0.35
C PHE A 207 7.57 -0.43 -0.91
N TRP A 208 7.59 0.91 -0.95
CA TRP A 208 8.16 1.67 -2.07
C TRP A 208 9.66 1.43 -2.28
N ASP A 209 10.43 1.19 -1.22
CA ASP A 209 11.88 0.91 -1.27
C ASP A 209 12.21 -0.59 -1.31
N GLY A 210 11.20 -1.47 -1.25
CA GLY A 210 11.42 -2.91 -1.30
C GLY A 210 12.01 -3.51 -0.02
N ARG A 211 11.99 -2.78 1.11
CA ARG A 211 12.62 -3.28 2.35
C ARG A 211 12.00 -4.56 2.91
N ALA A 212 10.73 -4.82 2.62
CA ALA A 212 10.06 -6.07 2.98
C ALA A 212 10.36 -7.17 1.95
N GLU A 213 11.10 -8.18 2.39
CA GLU A 213 11.66 -9.23 1.55
C GLU A 213 10.65 -10.28 1.10
N ASN A 214 10.93 -10.92 -0.05
CA ASN A 214 10.11 -11.99 -0.62
C ASN A 214 10.01 -13.23 0.28
N ILE A 215 11.03 -13.46 1.10
CA ILE A 215 11.10 -14.60 2.02
C ILE A 215 10.67 -14.10 3.40
N PHE A 216 9.60 -14.68 3.95
CA PHE A 216 9.19 -14.39 5.32
C PHE A 216 9.94 -15.29 6.30
N ASN A 217 10.54 -14.68 7.33
CA ASN A 217 11.35 -15.36 8.36
C ASN A 217 10.58 -15.64 9.66
N GLY A 218 9.27 -15.39 9.70
CA GLY A 218 8.42 -15.65 10.87
C GLY A 218 8.46 -14.58 11.95
N VAL A 219 9.38 -13.59 11.88
CA VAL A 219 9.62 -12.62 12.96
C VAL A 219 9.51 -11.18 12.49
N ASN A 220 10.13 -10.83 11.36
CA ASN A 220 10.21 -9.46 10.87
C ASN A 220 10.22 -9.39 9.33
N HIS A 221 10.38 -8.18 8.80
CA HIS A 221 10.28 -7.88 7.37
C HIS A 221 11.57 -8.19 6.57
N LEU A 222 12.67 -8.52 7.26
CA LEU A 222 14.03 -8.56 6.70
C LEU A 222 14.34 -9.86 5.96
N GLY A 223 13.48 -10.87 6.06
CA GLY A 223 13.69 -12.18 5.44
C GLY A 223 15.06 -12.76 5.79
N ALA A 224 15.83 -13.17 4.77
CA ALA A 224 17.16 -13.75 4.96
C ALA A 224 18.25 -12.73 5.35
N ARG A 225 17.95 -11.42 5.39
CA ARG A 225 18.90 -10.40 5.87
C ARG A 225 19.06 -10.42 7.39
N ASP A 226 18.09 -11.00 8.10
CA ASP A 226 18.19 -11.30 9.52
C ASP A 226 18.47 -12.81 9.69
N PRO A 227 19.74 -13.22 9.89
CA PRO A 227 20.10 -14.61 10.08
C PRO A 227 19.68 -15.15 11.45
N ASP A 228 19.28 -14.31 12.40
CA ASP A 228 18.98 -14.68 13.80
C ASP A 228 17.48 -14.80 14.07
N ALA A 229 16.63 -14.44 13.11
CA ALA A 229 15.18 -14.63 13.19
C ALA A 229 14.78 -16.10 13.42
N ARG A 230 14.24 -16.40 14.61
CA ARG A 230 13.75 -17.74 14.98
C ARG A 230 12.37 -17.67 15.63
N VAL A 231 11.51 -18.62 15.29
CA VAL A 231 10.30 -18.94 16.04
C VAL A 231 10.57 -20.13 16.95
N MET A 232 9.68 -20.41 17.91
CA MET A 232 9.79 -21.57 18.80
C MET A 232 8.75 -22.64 18.44
N ALA A 233 9.11 -23.91 18.54
CA ALA A 233 8.17 -25.03 18.41
C ALA A 233 8.26 -25.96 19.62
N SER A 234 7.12 -26.51 20.02
CA SER A 234 6.99 -27.52 21.07
C SER A 234 7.19 -28.91 20.48
N VAL A 235 8.28 -29.58 20.86
CA VAL A 235 8.66 -30.93 20.39
C VAL A 235 8.97 -31.79 21.61
N GLY A 236 8.19 -32.86 21.81
CA GLY A 236 8.38 -33.76 22.96
C GLY A 236 8.25 -33.07 24.34
N GLY A 237 7.50 -31.96 24.42
CA GLY A 237 7.35 -31.17 25.65
C GLY A 237 8.48 -30.17 25.94
N SER A 238 9.48 -30.09 25.05
CA SER A 238 10.54 -29.07 25.07
C SER A 238 10.30 -28.01 24.00
N LEU A 239 10.82 -26.81 24.20
CA LEU A 239 10.82 -25.78 23.16
C LEU A 239 12.13 -25.83 22.39
N VAL A 240 12.05 -25.79 21.07
CA VAL A 240 13.20 -25.74 20.16
C VAL A 240 13.04 -24.58 19.19
N GLU A 241 14.16 -23.95 18.84
CA GLU A 241 14.17 -22.90 17.82
C GLU A 241 13.96 -23.49 16.42
N VAL A 242 13.17 -22.80 15.62
CA VAL A 242 12.85 -23.19 14.24
C VAL A 242 13.12 -21.98 13.33
N PRO A 243 14.05 -22.07 12.37
CA PRO A 243 14.16 -21.08 11.32
C PRO A 243 12.96 -21.20 10.37
N VAL A 244 12.43 -20.06 9.94
CA VAL A 244 11.34 -20.00 8.96
C VAL A 244 11.88 -19.36 7.69
N ALA A 245 11.52 -19.90 6.53
CA ALA A 245 11.88 -19.33 5.23
C ALA A 245 10.76 -19.63 4.22
N LEU A 246 9.72 -18.81 4.24
CA LEU A 246 8.59 -18.96 3.32
C LEU A 246 8.77 -18.04 2.11
N VAL A 247 9.08 -18.62 0.95
CA VAL A 247 9.21 -17.92 -0.33
C VAL A 247 7.85 -17.39 -0.81
N ASN A 248 7.83 -16.33 -1.61
CA ASN A 248 6.61 -15.68 -2.12
C ASN A 248 5.70 -15.23 -0.97
N SER A 249 6.30 -14.74 0.11
CA SER A 249 5.61 -14.29 1.33
C SER A 249 5.99 -12.86 1.72
N SER A 250 6.16 -11.99 0.72
CA SER A 250 6.49 -10.58 0.92
C SER A 250 5.43 -9.81 1.70
N LEU A 251 4.16 -10.22 1.61
CA LEU A 251 3.06 -9.65 2.39
C LEU A 251 3.19 -10.00 3.89
N ALA A 252 3.56 -11.24 4.23
CA ALA A 252 3.79 -11.61 5.63
C ALA A 252 4.99 -10.85 6.21
N SER A 253 6.07 -10.68 5.43
CA SER A 253 7.19 -9.81 5.77
C SER A 253 6.73 -8.37 6.00
N GLN A 254 5.88 -7.83 5.13
CA GLN A 254 5.38 -6.47 5.24
C GLN A 254 4.48 -6.27 6.46
N ALA A 255 3.54 -7.17 6.70
CA ALA A 255 2.48 -7.01 7.69
C ALA A 255 3.00 -6.84 9.12
N VAL A 256 4.15 -7.43 9.44
CA VAL A 256 4.76 -7.35 10.78
C VAL A 256 5.51 -6.04 11.04
N GLY A 257 5.78 -5.23 10.01
CA GLY A 257 6.46 -3.93 10.16
C GLY A 257 5.59 -2.85 10.79
N PRO A 258 4.43 -2.50 10.21
CA PRO A 258 3.58 -1.39 10.68
C PRO A 258 3.14 -1.53 12.14
N ILE A 259 2.86 -2.75 12.60
CA ILE A 259 2.35 -3.01 13.95
C ILE A 259 3.34 -2.67 15.08
N VAL A 260 4.64 -2.53 14.76
CA VAL A 260 5.71 -2.13 15.67
C VAL A 260 6.32 -0.76 15.32
N SER A 261 5.80 -0.08 14.28
CA SER A 261 6.30 1.23 13.83
C SER A 261 5.71 2.37 14.67
N GLU A 262 6.59 3.23 15.21
CA GLU A 262 6.23 4.40 16.04
C GLU A 262 5.59 5.57 15.26
N LEU A 263 5.62 5.49 13.94
CA LEU A 263 4.92 6.40 13.05
C LEU A 263 3.54 5.84 12.70
N GLU A 264 3.44 4.52 12.49
CA GLU A 264 2.22 3.88 11.97
C GLU A 264 1.26 3.48 13.08
N MET A 265 1.58 2.46 13.88
CA MET A 265 0.62 1.79 14.77
C MET A 265 1.11 1.57 16.21
N ALA A 266 2.38 1.84 16.51
CA ALA A 266 3.00 1.49 17.77
C ALA A 266 3.36 2.69 18.64
N LYS A 267 3.35 2.51 19.96
CA LYS A 267 4.14 3.34 20.86
C LYS A 267 5.61 2.91 20.79
N PRO A 268 6.56 3.76 21.25
CA PRO A 268 7.96 3.39 21.29
C PRO A 268 8.26 2.06 21.97
N GLY A 269 9.13 1.27 21.33
CA GLY A 269 9.60 -0.03 21.80
C GLY A 269 8.56 -1.16 21.87
N ARG A 270 7.35 -0.99 21.33
CA ARG A 270 6.33 -2.05 21.36
C ARG A 270 6.69 -3.19 20.40
N THR A 271 6.59 -4.41 20.90
CA THR A 271 6.88 -5.64 20.13
C THR A 271 5.61 -6.36 19.67
N ALA A 272 5.75 -7.35 18.77
CA ALA A 272 4.63 -8.22 18.39
C ALA A 272 4.10 -9.03 19.59
N GLN A 273 4.98 -9.44 20.49
CA GLN A 273 4.66 -10.17 21.71
C GLN A 273 3.84 -9.31 22.69
N ASP A 274 4.10 -7.99 22.74
CA ASP A 274 3.29 -7.03 23.48
C ASP A 274 1.85 -6.96 22.98
N ILE A 275 1.66 -6.97 21.65
CA ILE A 275 0.32 -6.96 21.04
C ILE A 275 -0.46 -8.19 21.49
N ALA A 276 0.13 -9.38 21.41
CA ALA A 276 -0.50 -10.61 21.88
C ALA A 276 -0.86 -10.56 23.36
N ARG A 277 0.00 -9.94 24.17
CA ARG A 277 -0.21 -9.74 25.62
C ARG A 277 -1.34 -8.75 25.90
N ASP A 278 -1.44 -7.66 25.14
CA ASP A 278 -2.52 -6.66 25.22
C ASP A 278 -3.87 -7.28 24.85
N LEU A 279 -3.94 -8.02 23.73
CA LEU A 279 -5.17 -8.68 23.28
C LEU A 279 -5.66 -9.72 24.29
N ARG A 280 -4.76 -10.38 25.02
CA ARG A 280 -5.14 -11.31 26.11
C ARG A 280 -5.69 -10.58 27.35
N LYS A 281 -5.13 -9.41 27.70
CA LYS A 281 -5.48 -8.66 28.92
C LYS A 281 -6.62 -7.66 28.72
N GLY A 282 -6.93 -7.28 27.48
CA GLY A 282 -7.78 -6.13 27.17
C GLY A 282 -7.11 -4.80 27.55
N LYS A 283 -7.21 -3.78 26.69
CA LYS A 283 -6.49 -2.49 26.87
C LYS A 283 -6.88 -1.66 28.10
N ASN A 284 -7.84 -2.10 28.92
CA ASN A 284 -8.34 -1.41 30.12
C ASN A 284 -8.35 -2.27 31.40
N GLY A 285 -7.60 -3.38 31.45
CA GLY A 285 -7.62 -4.35 32.57
C GLY A 285 -7.14 -3.88 33.95
N ARG A 286 -7.07 -2.56 34.23
CA ARG A 286 -6.60 -2.01 35.51
C ARG A 286 -7.60 -1.15 36.30
N ARG A 287 -8.85 -0.93 35.85
CA ARG A 287 -9.73 0.04 36.54
C ARG A 287 -11.02 -0.44 37.20
N LEU A 288 -11.45 -1.69 37.08
CA LEU A 288 -12.63 -2.16 37.84
C LEU A 288 -12.40 -3.61 38.24
N GLY A 289 -12.49 -3.90 39.55
CA GLY A 289 -12.17 -5.19 40.19
C GLY A 289 -13.06 -6.38 39.83
N ASN A 290 -13.39 -6.55 38.55
CA ASN A 290 -14.10 -7.70 38.00
C ASN A 290 -13.29 -8.30 36.84
N ARG A 291 -13.31 -9.63 36.76
CA ARG A 291 -12.52 -10.51 35.88
C ARG A 291 -12.13 -9.89 34.53
N ILE A 292 -10.83 -9.92 34.24
CA ILE A 292 -10.26 -9.52 32.95
C ILE A 292 -10.76 -10.49 31.86
N HIS A 293 -11.70 -10.05 31.04
CA HIS A 293 -12.08 -10.74 29.81
C HIS A 293 -11.11 -10.28 28.70
N GLY A 294 -10.42 -11.19 28.04
CA GLY A 294 -9.56 -10.85 26.90
C GLY A 294 -10.34 -10.09 25.80
N SER A 295 -9.63 -9.33 24.98
CA SER A 295 -10.21 -8.57 23.87
C SER A 295 -10.89 -9.52 22.89
N ARG A 296 -12.20 -9.32 22.70
CA ARG A 296 -12.93 -10.00 21.64
C ARG A 296 -12.46 -9.44 20.29
N PRO A 297 -12.26 -10.27 19.25
CA PRO A 297 -11.94 -9.76 17.91
C PRO A 297 -13.02 -8.77 17.42
N LEU A 298 -12.57 -7.63 16.90
CA LEU A 298 -13.39 -6.52 16.40
C LEU A 298 -14.37 -5.96 17.44
N GLN A 299 -14.05 -6.00 18.73
CA GLN A 299 -14.97 -5.62 19.83
C GLN A 299 -15.51 -4.18 19.72
N GLN A 300 -14.82 -3.32 18.99
CA GLN A 300 -15.21 -1.92 18.80
C GLN A 300 -16.07 -1.67 17.55
N GLN A 301 -16.23 -2.68 16.70
CA GLN A 301 -16.71 -2.54 15.33
C GLN A 301 -17.89 -3.47 15.05
N LEU A 302 -18.80 -3.02 14.19
CA LEU A 302 -19.83 -3.87 13.61
C LEU A 302 -19.26 -4.67 12.42
N VAL A 303 -19.82 -5.85 12.18
CA VAL A 303 -19.47 -6.72 11.05
C VAL A 303 -20.77 -7.11 10.38
N ASP A 304 -20.90 -6.87 9.08
CA ASP A 304 -22.11 -7.19 8.36
C ASP A 304 -22.34 -8.72 8.37
N PRO A 305 -23.55 -9.24 8.63
CA PRO A 305 -23.82 -10.68 8.63
C PRO A 305 -23.62 -11.32 7.25
N SER A 306 -23.59 -10.54 6.17
CA SER A 306 -23.28 -10.96 4.81
C SER A 306 -21.83 -10.69 4.39
N ASP A 307 -20.94 -10.25 5.28
CA ASP A 307 -19.49 -10.19 5.03
C ASP A 307 -18.99 -11.55 4.52
N SER A 308 -18.20 -11.54 3.44
CA SER A 308 -17.83 -12.74 2.68
C SER A 308 -16.92 -13.71 3.45
N VAL A 309 -16.27 -13.24 4.51
CA VAL A 309 -15.32 -14.03 5.33
C VAL A 309 -15.79 -14.10 6.78
N LEU A 310 -16.16 -12.97 7.38
CA LEU A 310 -16.50 -12.82 8.79
C LEU A 310 -18.00 -12.91 9.07
N GLY A 311 -18.86 -12.94 8.04
CA GLY A 311 -20.31 -13.05 8.19
C GLY A 311 -20.75 -14.20 9.12
N PRO A 312 -20.24 -15.44 8.95
CA PRO A 312 -20.54 -16.56 9.84
C PRO A 312 -20.14 -16.34 11.32
N LEU A 313 -19.16 -15.47 11.56
CA LEU A 313 -18.66 -15.11 12.88
C LEU A 313 -19.29 -13.82 13.42
N SER A 314 -20.10 -13.10 12.65
CA SER A 314 -20.67 -11.81 13.07
C SER A 314 -21.60 -11.96 14.28
N ARG A 315 -21.57 -10.96 15.17
CA ARG A 315 -22.53 -10.78 16.27
C ARG A 315 -23.60 -9.74 15.97
N TYR A 316 -23.67 -9.22 14.75
CA TYR A 316 -24.64 -8.18 14.40
C TYR A 316 -26.05 -8.51 14.92
N PRO A 317 -26.75 -7.56 15.57
CA PRO A 317 -26.44 -6.13 15.70
C PRO A 317 -25.42 -5.75 16.80
N GLU A 318 -24.84 -6.72 17.52
CA GLU A 318 -23.80 -6.45 18.50
C GLU A 318 -22.41 -6.35 17.84
N LYS A 319 -21.50 -5.57 18.46
CA LYS A 319 -20.12 -5.41 18.00
C LYS A 319 -19.26 -6.66 18.21
N GLY A 320 -18.27 -6.85 17.33
CA GLY A 320 -17.28 -7.93 17.36
C GLY A 320 -17.78 -9.29 16.89
N LEU A 321 -16.88 -10.27 16.95
CA LEU A 321 -17.14 -11.64 16.46
C LEU A 321 -17.64 -12.57 17.56
N ARG A 322 -18.31 -13.67 17.21
CA ARG A 322 -18.85 -14.70 18.13
C ARG A 322 -17.74 -15.41 18.91
N VAL A 323 -16.59 -15.63 18.27
CA VAL A 323 -15.35 -16.08 18.93
C VAL A 323 -14.95 -15.16 20.06
N ARG A 324 -14.45 -15.71 21.17
CA ARG A 324 -14.26 -14.94 22.41
C ARG A 324 -12.88 -14.28 22.50
N SER A 325 -11.92 -14.71 21.69
CA SER A 325 -10.54 -14.20 21.73
C SER A 325 -9.77 -14.51 20.44
N TYR A 326 -8.71 -13.73 20.17
CA TYR A 326 -7.77 -14.06 19.10
C TYR A 326 -7.03 -15.38 19.31
N ASN A 327 -6.80 -15.80 20.57
CA ASN A 327 -6.20 -17.11 20.86
C ASN A 327 -7.05 -18.26 20.32
N GLU A 328 -8.38 -18.13 20.32
CA GLU A 328 -9.29 -19.12 19.76
C GLU A 328 -9.11 -19.20 18.23
N MET A 329 -9.03 -18.05 17.55
CA MET A 329 -8.82 -17.99 16.10
C MET A 329 -7.42 -18.52 15.71
N ILE A 330 -6.37 -18.18 16.45
CA ILE A 330 -5.00 -18.69 16.24
C ILE A 330 -4.97 -20.21 16.40
N ARG A 331 -5.61 -20.74 17.45
CA ARG A 331 -5.71 -22.18 17.68
C ARG A 331 -6.51 -22.91 16.61
N ALA A 332 -7.46 -22.25 15.95
CA ALA A 332 -8.16 -22.83 14.82
C ALA A 332 -7.29 -22.85 13.56
N ALA A 333 -6.52 -21.79 13.31
CA ALA A 333 -5.75 -21.59 12.09
C ALA A 333 -4.39 -22.31 12.04
N PHE A 334 -3.66 -22.41 13.17
CA PHE A 334 -2.25 -22.80 13.17
C PHE A 334 -1.94 -24.12 13.90
N GLN A 335 -0.86 -24.77 13.47
CA GLN A 335 -0.38 -26.03 14.05
C GLN A 335 -0.08 -25.90 15.55
N ASP A 336 -0.50 -26.89 16.32
CA ASP A 336 -0.48 -26.87 17.79
C ASP A 336 0.93 -26.69 18.36
N LYS A 337 1.94 -27.27 17.68
CA LYS A 337 3.36 -27.14 18.07
C LYS A 337 3.87 -25.69 18.15
N TYR A 338 3.22 -24.71 17.50
CA TYR A 338 3.66 -23.31 17.55
C TYR A 338 2.95 -22.44 18.59
N TRP A 339 1.93 -22.95 19.28
CA TRP A 339 1.21 -22.17 20.30
C TRP A 339 0.98 -22.92 21.60
N GLN A 340 1.06 -24.26 21.59
CA GLN A 340 0.79 -25.12 22.74
C GLN A 340 2.08 -25.53 23.45
N SER A 341 2.33 -24.91 24.61
CA SER A 341 3.37 -25.34 25.53
C SER A 341 3.00 -25.00 26.97
N THR A 342 3.49 -25.81 27.91
CA THR A 342 3.48 -25.51 29.35
C THR A 342 4.69 -24.67 29.78
N LYS A 343 5.73 -24.61 28.94
CA LYS A 343 6.91 -23.77 29.14
C LYS A 343 6.63 -22.34 28.69
N LEU A 344 7.37 -21.41 29.26
CA LEU A 344 7.38 -20.00 28.86
C LEU A 344 8.71 -19.67 28.18
N VAL A 345 8.67 -18.66 27.32
CA VAL A 345 9.85 -18.06 26.70
C VAL A 345 10.13 -16.74 27.41
N ARG A 346 11.32 -16.62 27.97
CA ARG A 346 11.81 -15.41 28.62
C ARG A 346 12.74 -14.68 27.65
N VAL A 347 12.53 -13.38 27.50
CA VAL A 347 13.41 -12.48 26.74
C VAL A 347 13.99 -11.46 27.71
N ALA A 348 15.32 -11.42 27.81
CA ALA A 348 16.04 -10.43 28.59
C ALA A 348 16.14 -9.10 27.84
N GLU A 349 16.56 -8.03 28.53
CA GLU A 349 16.70 -6.69 27.95
C GLU A 349 17.70 -6.65 26.78
N ASP A 350 18.73 -7.49 26.81
CA ASP A 350 19.72 -7.65 25.74
C ASP A 350 19.23 -8.51 24.55
N GLY A 351 17.98 -8.98 24.59
CA GLY A 351 17.39 -9.86 23.58
C GLY A 351 17.64 -11.35 23.82
N THR A 352 18.41 -11.74 24.85
CA THR A 352 18.70 -13.16 25.12
C THR A 352 17.42 -13.93 25.41
N VAL A 353 17.24 -15.05 24.70
CA VAL A 353 16.06 -15.92 24.83
C VAL A 353 16.38 -17.14 25.70
N THR A 354 15.57 -17.39 26.73
CA THR A 354 15.68 -18.57 27.60
C THR A 354 14.32 -19.23 27.83
N ILE A 355 14.33 -20.52 28.17
CA ILE A 355 13.11 -21.31 28.43
C ILE A 355 12.93 -21.46 29.94
N VAL A 356 11.73 -21.20 30.43
CA VAL A 356 11.42 -21.30 31.86
C VAL A 356 10.16 -22.13 32.14
N ASP A 357 10.18 -22.84 33.27
CA ASP A 357 9.15 -23.82 33.64
C ASP A 357 8.01 -23.21 34.43
N ARG A 358 8.27 -22.10 35.13
CA ARG A 358 7.30 -21.39 35.96
C ARG A 358 7.54 -19.90 35.82
N PRO A 359 6.48 -19.07 35.96
CA PRO A 359 6.65 -17.64 35.88
C PRO A 359 7.56 -17.14 36.99
N ASP A 360 8.57 -16.36 36.63
CA ASP A 360 9.44 -15.69 37.57
C ASP A 360 8.88 -14.31 37.92
N ARG A 361 9.26 -13.81 39.09
CA ARG A 361 8.82 -12.49 39.58
C ARG A 361 9.83 -11.39 39.25
N ASP A 362 10.94 -11.71 38.60
CA ASP A 362 11.88 -10.72 38.11
C ASP A 362 11.19 -9.81 37.07
N LYS A 363 11.18 -8.50 37.36
CA LYS A 363 10.54 -7.49 36.52
C LYS A 363 11.42 -7.01 35.37
N THR A 364 12.69 -7.42 35.34
CA THR A 364 13.67 -7.04 34.31
C THR A 364 13.59 -7.91 33.05
N THR A 365 12.89 -9.04 33.14
CA THR A 365 12.74 -9.99 32.02
C THR A 365 11.28 -10.15 31.66
N ASP A 366 10.99 -10.21 30.36
CA ASP A 366 9.63 -10.45 29.88
C ASP A 366 9.39 -11.93 29.61
N GLU A 367 8.32 -12.48 30.16
CA GLU A 367 7.92 -13.87 29.96
C GLU A 367 6.65 -13.99 29.13
N TYR A 368 6.72 -14.84 28.11
CA TYR A 368 5.69 -15.04 27.11
C TYR A 368 5.25 -16.50 27.05
N THR A 369 3.96 -16.74 26.92
CA THR A 369 3.47 -18.04 26.43
C THR A 369 3.99 -18.27 25.01
N LEU A 370 4.11 -19.53 24.59
CA LEU A 370 4.55 -19.86 23.23
C LEU A 370 3.73 -19.14 22.14
N LEU A 371 2.40 -19.06 22.33
CA LEU A 371 1.51 -18.29 21.43
C LEU A 371 1.92 -16.82 21.31
N GLN A 372 2.23 -16.18 22.43
CA GLN A 372 2.60 -14.76 22.46
C GLN A 372 3.97 -14.54 21.82
N TYR A 373 4.93 -15.42 22.11
CA TYR A 373 6.28 -15.34 21.55
C TYR A 373 6.25 -15.42 20.02
N ASN A 374 5.46 -16.35 19.47
CA ASN A 374 5.31 -16.55 18.02
C ASN A 374 4.26 -15.62 17.36
N PHE A 375 3.82 -14.55 18.01
CA PHE A 375 2.69 -13.76 17.48
C PHE A 375 2.98 -13.15 16.11
N ALA A 376 4.22 -12.73 15.83
CA ALA A 376 4.61 -12.21 14.52
C ALA A 376 4.37 -13.23 13.39
N LEU A 377 4.67 -14.51 13.61
CA LEU A 377 4.42 -15.60 12.67
C LEU A 377 2.91 -15.70 12.35
N PHE A 378 2.07 -15.70 13.38
CA PHE A 378 0.63 -15.82 13.21
C PHE A 378 0.03 -14.60 12.52
N PHE A 379 0.47 -13.40 12.92
CA PHE A 379 0.01 -12.15 12.35
C PHE A 379 0.38 -12.06 10.86
N GLY A 380 1.66 -12.25 10.54
CA GLY A 380 2.17 -12.14 9.17
C GLY A 380 1.49 -13.12 8.21
N LEU A 381 1.40 -14.41 8.58
CA LEU A 381 0.76 -15.40 7.71
C LEU A 381 -0.75 -15.21 7.58
N ALA A 382 -1.45 -14.87 8.66
CA ALA A 382 -2.90 -14.65 8.59
C ALA A 382 -3.22 -13.44 7.71
N VAL A 383 -2.53 -12.31 7.91
CA VAL A 383 -2.72 -11.10 7.09
C VAL A 383 -2.36 -11.35 5.63
N GLN A 384 -1.22 -11.99 5.34
CA GLN A 384 -0.88 -12.37 3.97
C GLN A 384 -1.97 -13.22 3.30
N LEU A 385 -2.52 -14.20 4.01
CA LEU A 385 -3.56 -15.07 3.45
C LEU A 385 -4.85 -14.31 3.17
N TYR A 386 -5.19 -13.31 3.99
CA TYR A 386 -6.30 -12.40 3.72
C TYR A 386 -6.01 -11.47 2.54
N GLU A 387 -4.86 -10.80 2.52
CA GLU A 387 -4.48 -9.90 1.43
C GLU A 387 -4.38 -10.63 0.07
N ALA A 388 -4.00 -11.91 0.08
CA ALA A 388 -4.00 -12.77 -1.10
C ALA A 388 -5.39 -13.02 -1.69
N THR A 389 -6.48 -12.73 -0.95
CA THR A 389 -7.84 -12.78 -1.50
C THR A 389 -8.25 -11.47 -2.17
N LEU A 390 -7.53 -10.37 -1.94
CA LEU A 390 -7.88 -9.03 -2.43
C LEU A 390 -7.40 -8.82 -3.87
N VAL A 391 -7.92 -9.62 -4.79
CA VAL A 391 -7.55 -9.63 -6.21
C VAL A 391 -8.63 -8.95 -7.04
N SER A 392 -8.22 -7.90 -7.76
CA SER A 392 -9.05 -7.08 -8.65
C SER A 392 -8.81 -7.50 -10.10
N ASP A 393 -9.53 -8.54 -10.52
CA ASP A 393 -9.39 -9.27 -11.79
C ASP A 393 -10.64 -9.20 -12.70
N ASP A 394 -11.55 -8.26 -12.46
CA ASP A 394 -12.78 -8.12 -13.25
C ASP A 394 -13.05 -6.67 -13.68
N THR A 395 -11.98 -5.94 -14.00
CA THR A 395 -12.07 -4.59 -14.58
C THR A 395 -12.70 -4.65 -15.98
N PRO A 396 -13.25 -3.53 -16.51
CA PRO A 396 -13.65 -3.44 -17.92
C PRO A 396 -12.57 -3.92 -18.90
N TRP A 397 -11.30 -3.60 -18.62
CA TRP A 397 -10.17 -4.10 -19.41
C TRP A 397 -10.01 -5.63 -19.33
N ASP A 398 -10.11 -6.22 -18.14
CA ASP A 398 -10.03 -7.68 -17.97
C ASP A 398 -11.12 -8.38 -18.78
N ARG A 399 -12.36 -7.88 -18.73
CA ARG A 399 -13.50 -8.43 -19.49
C ARG A 399 -13.26 -8.33 -21.00
N PHE A 400 -12.77 -7.19 -21.49
CA PHE A 400 -12.39 -7.04 -22.90
C PHE A 400 -11.28 -8.02 -23.30
N ARG A 401 -10.22 -8.18 -22.49
CA ARG A 401 -9.13 -9.13 -22.76
C ARG A 401 -9.56 -10.59 -22.65
N ARG A 402 -10.56 -10.89 -21.82
CA ARG A 402 -11.17 -12.23 -21.70
C ARG A 402 -11.91 -12.64 -22.96
N ASP A 403 -12.63 -11.70 -23.58
CA ASP A 403 -13.31 -11.92 -24.86
C ASP A 403 -12.30 -12.04 -26.02
N HIS A 404 -11.12 -11.41 -25.88
CA HIS A 404 -10.09 -11.33 -26.92
C HIS A 404 -8.69 -11.80 -26.45
N PRO A 405 -8.52 -13.04 -25.97
CA PRO A 405 -7.31 -13.46 -25.24
C PRO A 405 -6.05 -13.49 -26.12
N SER A 406 -6.20 -13.74 -27.43
CA SER A 406 -5.07 -13.78 -28.35
C SER A 406 -4.46 -12.39 -28.53
N ALA A 407 -3.14 -12.29 -28.45
CA ALA A 407 -2.41 -11.04 -28.65
C ALA A 407 -2.45 -10.56 -30.12
N THR A 408 -2.93 -11.40 -31.04
CA THR A 408 -3.12 -11.09 -32.47
C THR A 408 -4.58 -10.93 -32.86
N ASP A 409 -5.50 -10.87 -31.89
CA ASP A 409 -6.93 -10.67 -32.16
C ASP A 409 -7.16 -9.32 -32.88
N PRO A 410 -7.81 -9.30 -34.07
CA PRO A 410 -8.11 -8.06 -34.79
C PRO A 410 -8.95 -7.06 -33.99
N ALA A 411 -9.71 -7.51 -32.98
CA ALA A 411 -10.49 -6.64 -32.11
C ALA A 411 -9.62 -5.71 -31.24
N LEU A 412 -8.33 -6.00 -31.09
CA LEU A 412 -7.38 -5.15 -30.35
C LEU A 412 -6.93 -3.92 -31.14
N ASN A 413 -7.25 -3.84 -32.43
CA ASN A 413 -6.86 -2.74 -33.28
C ASN A 413 -7.91 -1.61 -33.23
N PRO A 414 -7.62 -0.44 -32.62
CA PRO A 414 -8.59 0.65 -32.50
C PRO A 414 -8.92 1.34 -33.83
N TRP A 415 -8.13 1.13 -34.90
CA TRP A 415 -8.46 1.65 -36.23
C TRP A 415 -9.56 0.84 -36.91
N THR A 416 -9.63 -0.47 -36.67
CA THR A 416 -10.63 -1.37 -37.27
C THR A 416 -11.78 -1.69 -36.33
N ASN A 417 -11.53 -1.79 -35.03
CA ASN A 417 -12.58 -1.99 -34.03
C ASN A 417 -13.22 -0.65 -33.64
N THR A 418 -14.37 -0.36 -34.24
CA THR A 418 -15.11 0.89 -34.00
C THR A 418 -16.05 0.83 -32.80
N ASN A 419 -16.32 -0.36 -32.26
CA ASN A 419 -17.23 -0.59 -31.15
C ASN A 419 -16.75 -1.74 -30.26
N PRO A 420 -15.63 -1.57 -29.53
CA PRO A 420 -15.13 -2.60 -28.62
C PRO A 420 -16.13 -2.92 -27.50
N THR A 421 -16.13 -4.17 -27.03
CA THR A 421 -16.94 -4.58 -25.87
C THR A 421 -16.32 -4.04 -24.57
N HIS A 422 -17.17 -3.71 -23.59
CA HIS A 422 -16.81 -3.26 -22.22
C HIS A 422 -16.04 -1.92 -22.09
N ILE A 423 -15.28 -1.51 -23.11
CA ILE A 423 -14.46 -0.29 -23.12
C ILE A 423 -14.84 0.61 -24.30
N SER A 424 -14.46 1.88 -24.26
CA SER A 424 -14.62 2.77 -25.42
C SER A 424 -13.51 2.55 -26.45
N ARG A 425 -13.78 2.93 -27.70
CA ARG A 425 -12.75 2.96 -28.75
C ARG A 425 -11.57 3.87 -28.38
N PHE A 426 -11.85 4.97 -27.70
CA PHE A 426 -10.83 5.92 -27.23
C PHE A 426 -9.93 5.31 -26.16
N ALA A 427 -10.48 4.54 -25.22
CA ALA A 427 -9.69 3.77 -24.25
C ALA A 427 -8.87 2.66 -24.93
N LEU A 428 -9.40 1.98 -25.95
CA LEU A 428 -8.60 1.01 -26.73
C LEU A 428 -7.42 1.69 -27.44
N PHE A 429 -7.62 2.90 -27.96
CA PHE A 429 -6.54 3.72 -28.51
C PHE A 429 -5.50 4.12 -27.44
N GLY A 430 -5.94 4.46 -26.22
CA GLY A 430 -5.06 4.68 -25.07
C GLY A 430 -4.21 3.47 -24.71
N ALA A 431 -4.80 2.27 -24.70
CA ALA A 431 -4.08 1.01 -24.47
C ALA A 431 -2.97 0.80 -25.51
N HIS A 432 -3.27 1.13 -26.77
CA HIS A 432 -2.31 1.07 -27.84
C HIS A 432 -1.15 2.06 -27.64
N LEU A 433 -1.44 3.33 -27.33
CA LEU A 433 -0.42 4.34 -27.01
C LEU A 433 0.47 3.90 -25.84
N PHE A 434 -0.13 3.30 -24.81
CA PHE A 434 0.58 2.78 -23.64
C PHE A 434 1.68 1.76 -24.01
N ASN A 435 1.52 1.07 -25.15
CA ASN A 435 2.47 0.10 -25.67
C ASN A 435 3.20 0.56 -26.95
N ASP A 436 3.00 1.79 -27.42
CA ASP A 436 3.53 2.27 -28.70
C ASP A 436 5.07 2.17 -28.72
N ARG A 437 5.60 1.46 -29.74
CA ARG A 437 7.03 1.28 -30.02
C ARG A 437 7.47 1.94 -31.33
N THR A 438 6.55 2.50 -32.09
CA THR A 438 6.73 2.90 -33.50
C THR A 438 7.48 4.22 -33.69
N ARG A 439 7.58 5.06 -32.64
CA ARG A 439 8.24 6.37 -32.67
C ARG A 439 9.78 6.32 -32.62
N GLY A 440 10.39 5.20 -33.00
CA GLY A 440 11.86 5.03 -33.01
C GLY A 440 12.48 5.10 -31.60
N PRO A 441 13.57 5.86 -31.39
CA PRO A 441 14.24 5.95 -30.08
C PRO A 441 13.42 6.71 -29.01
N ASN A 442 12.35 7.41 -29.41
CA ASN A 442 11.50 8.23 -28.53
C ASN A 442 10.06 7.68 -28.52
N ASN A 443 9.85 6.49 -27.98
CA ASN A 443 8.55 5.82 -27.91
C ASN A 443 7.98 5.85 -26.48
N LEU A 444 6.67 5.56 -26.33
CA LEU A 444 5.99 5.76 -25.06
C LEU A 444 6.34 4.67 -24.03
N ARG A 445 6.36 3.39 -24.46
CA ARG A 445 6.92 2.24 -23.69
C ARG A 445 6.48 2.13 -22.22
N CYS A 446 5.30 2.62 -21.85
CA CYS A 446 4.78 2.48 -20.47
C CYS A 446 4.73 0.98 -20.06
N SER A 447 4.39 0.13 -21.04
CA SER A 447 4.38 -1.34 -20.91
C SER A 447 5.73 -2.00 -20.66
N ASN A 448 6.87 -1.30 -20.75
CA ASN A 448 8.17 -1.86 -20.37
C ASN A 448 8.34 -2.00 -18.85
N CYS A 449 7.61 -1.17 -18.10
CA CYS A 449 7.65 -1.13 -16.64
C CYS A 449 6.30 -1.60 -16.06
N HIS A 450 5.21 -1.26 -16.72
CA HIS A 450 3.86 -1.67 -16.36
C HIS A 450 3.39 -2.79 -17.29
N GLU A 451 4.08 -3.93 -17.19
CA GLU A 451 3.93 -5.02 -18.15
C GLU A 451 2.90 -6.06 -17.72
N SER A 452 2.44 -6.85 -18.70
CA SER A 452 1.56 -8.01 -18.49
C SER A 452 0.24 -7.70 -17.78
N ALA A 453 -0.49 -8.74 -17.38
CA ALA A 453 -1.78 -8.60 -16.72
C ALA A 453 -1.67 -7.99 -15.31
N GLU A 454 -0.55 -8.17 -14.61
CA GLU A 454 -0.30 -7.56 -13.30
C GLU A 454 -0.05 -6.03 -13.37
N LEU A 455 0.30 -5.51 -14.55
CA LEU A 455 0.61 -4.09 -14.81
C LEU A 455 1.80 -3.55 -13.97
N THR A 456 2.78 -4.42 -13.72
CA THR A 456 4.04 -4.09 -13.04
C THR A 456 5.12 -5.13 -13.38
N ASP A 457 6.36 -4.68 -13.59
CA ASP A 457 7.54 -5.55 -13.74
C ASP A 457 8.17 -5.96 -12.38
N ALA A 458 7.61 -5.46 -11.26
CA ALA A 458 7.98 -5.83 -9.90
C ALA A 458 7.25 -7.10 -9.38
N SER A 459 6.54 -7.81 -10.26
CA SER A 459 5.76 -8.99 -9.88
C SER A 459 6.63 -10.23 -9.65
N VAL A 460 6.18 -11.13 -8.78
CA VAL A 460 6.80 -12.44 -8.52
C VAL A 460 7.02 -13.19 -9.84
N ARG A 461 6.01 -13.25 -10.70
CA ARG A 461 6.08 -13.95 -11.99
C ARG A 461 7.17 -13.33 -12.89
N ARG A 462 7.26 -12.00 -12.95
CA ARG A 462 8.24 -11.31 -13.80
C ARG A 462 9.66 -11.45 -13.30
N ILE A 463 9.86 -11.50 -11.99
CA ILE A 463 11.18 -11.74 -11.39
C ILE A 463 11.59 -13.21 -11.56
N ASN A 464 10.68 -14.17 -11.36
CA ASN A 464 10.98 -15.60 -11.54
C ASN A 464 11.29 -15.98 -13.00
N LEU A 465 10.73 -15.25 -13.97
CA LEU A 465 11.03 -15.46 -15.40
C LEU A 465 12.35 -14.79 -15.84
N ALA A 466 12.97 -13.95 -15.01
CA ALA A 466 14.22 -13.28 -15.37
C ALA A 466 15.41 -14.22 -15.16
N ALA A 467 16.36 -14.21 -16.11
CA ALA A 467 17.54 -15.09 -16.07
C ALA A 467 18.40 -14.88 -14.80
N ASN A 468 18.45 -13.66 -14.30
CA ASN A 468 19.26 -13.26 -13.15
C ASN A 468 18.39 -12.85 -11.94
N GLY A 469 17.15 -13.34 -11.87
CA GLY A 469 16.21 -13.05 -10.78
C GLY A 469 15.94 -11.55 -10.63
N PRO A 470 16.10 -10.95 -9.44
CA PRO A 470 15.71 -9.57 -9.18
C PRO A 470 16.75 -8.52 -9.64
N VAL A 471 17.89 -8.92 -10.23
CA VAL A 471 18.94 -7.98 -10.67
C VAL A 471 19.09 -8.07 -12.19
N ARG A 472 19.17 -6.91 -12.87
CA ARG A 472 19.37 -6.84 -14.33
C ARG A 472 20.37 -5.76 -14.73
N ASN A 473 20.95 -5.89 -15.92
CA ASN A 473 21.61 -4.77 -16.59
C ASN A 473 20.56 -4.02 -17.43
N ARG A 474 20.38 -2.73 -17.20
CA ARG A 474 19.57 -1.85 -18.03
C ARG A 474 20.39 -0.65 -18.47
N ASP A 475 20.62 -0.56 -19.77
CA ASP A 475 21.29 0.58 -20.42
C ASP A 475 22.66 0.92 -19.80
N GLY A 476 23.38 -0.12 -19.37
CA GLY A 476 24.70 -0.02 -18.74
C GLY A 476 24.68 0.10 -17.22
N ASN A 477 23.51 0.17 -16.59
CA ASN A 477 23.32 0.22 -15.14
C ASN A 477 22.92 -1.14 -14.57
N VAL A 478 23.50 -1.54 -13.45
CA VAL A 478 23.04 -2.67 -12.64
C VAL A 478 21.94 -2.19 -11.69
N ILE A 479 20.73 -2.73 -11.85
CA ILE A 479 19.53 -2.29 -11.12
C ILE A 479 18.70 -3.45 -10.59
N ASP A 480 17.88 -3.14 -9.59
CA ASP A 480 16.82 -4.04 -9.13
C ASP A 480 15.66 -4.01 -10.13
N LYS A 481 15.30 -5.16 -10.69
CA LYS A 481 14.11 -5.31 -11.53
C LYS A 481 12.86 -4.92 -10.71
N GLY A 482 11.96 -4.15 -11.31
CA GLY A 482 10.82 -3.60 -10.57
C GLY A 482 11.07 -2.26 -9.89
N PHE A 483 12.28 -1.69 -9.93
CA PHE A 483 12.62 -0.45 -9.21
C PHE A 483 13.24 0.58 -10.15
N ASN A 484 12.66 1.79 -10.19
CA ASN A 484 13.12 2.87 -11.07
C ASN A 484 13.16 4.22 -10.37
N ASN A 485 14.19 5.00 -10.70
CA ASN A 485 14.20 6.45 -10.49
C ASN A 485 13.66 7.11 -11.77
N ILE A 486 12.49 7.74 -11.67
CA ILE A 486 11.81 8.38 -12.80
C ILE A 486 12.06 9.89 -12.86
N GLY A 487 12.94 10.42 -12.00
CA GLY A 487 13.23 11.84 -11.90
C GLY A 487 12.09 12.65 -11.30
N LEU A 488 11.29 12.07 -10.40
CA LEU A 488 10.20 12.79 -9.71
C LEU A 488 10.76 13.92 -8.82
N ARG A 489 11.84 13.61 -8.09
CA ARG A 489 12.57 14.49 -7.16
C ARG A 489 14.08 14.26 -7.33
N PRO A 490 14.93 15.18 -6.83
CA PRO A 490 16.36 14.94 -6.72
C PRO A 490 16.65 13.67 -5.90
N THR A 491 17.66 12.91 -6.30
CA THR A 491 18.02 11.61 -5.70
C THR A 491 18.36 11.72 -4.21
N ASP A 492 18.94 12.84 -3.81
CA ASP A 492 19.31 13.15 -2.44
C ASP A 492 18.10 13.44 -1.55
N ASN A 493 16.89 13.62 -2.07
CA ASN A 493 15.70 13.80 -1.23
C ASN A 493 15.19 12.50 -0.59
N ASP A 494 15.25 11.39 -1.33
CA ASP A 494 14.98 10.05 -0.83
C ASP A 494 15.71 9.02 -1.68
N LEU A 495 16.63 8.28 -1.06
CA LEU A 495 17.44 7.28 -1.74
C LEU A 495 16.65 6.05 -2.18
N GLY A 496 15.42 5.84 -1.69
CA GLY A 496 14.59 4.69 -2.04
C GLY A 496 15.30 3.36 -1.78
N ALA A 497 15.27 2.46 -2.76
CA ALA A 497 15.97 1.17 -2.72
C ALA A 497 17.50 1.31 -2.65
N GLY A 498 18.06 2.48 -2.94
CA GLY A 498 19.49 2.76 -2.86
C GLY A 498 20.03 2.98 -1.45
N ALA A 499 19.15 3.12 -0.46
CA ALA A 499 19.49 3.25 0.96
C ALA A 499 20.03 1.96 1.57
N SER A 500 20.51 2.08 2.81
CA SER A 500 20.89 0.98 3.69
C SER A 500 20.23 1.15 5.05
N ASP A 501 20.02 0.05 5.76
CA ASP A 501 19.64 0.02 7.17
C ASP A 501 20.74 -0.72 7.98
N ASP A 502 20.48 -1.01 9.25
CA ASP A 502 21.42 -1.70 10.14
C ASP A 502 21.79 -3.12 9.65
N PHE A 503 21.00 -3.70 8.76
CA PHE A 503 21.21 -5.00 8.11
C PHE A 503 21.79 -4.85 6.70
N GLY A 504 22.36 -3.69 6.38
CA GLY A 504 23.06 -3.42 5.11
C GLY A 504 22.17 -2.86 4.00
N PRO A 505 22.60 -2.96 2.72
CA PRO A 505 21.87 -2.36 1.60
C PRO A 505 20.49 -2.97 1.37
N LEU A 506 19.50 -2.11 1.08
CA LEU A 506 18.15 -2.54 0.70
C LEU A 506 18.13 -3.21 -0.70
N SER A 507 18.88 -2.66 -1.66
CA SER A 507 18.90 -3.19 -3.02
C SER A 507 19.53 -4.58 -3.11
N HIS A 508 18.97 -5.44 -3.97
CA HIS A 508 19.58 -6.72 -4.31
C HIS A 508 20.84 -6.52 -5.12
N SER A 509 20.90 -5.49 -5.97
CA SER A 509 22.06 -5.17 -6.80
C SER A 509 23.32 -4.90 -5.97
N LYS A 510 23.23 -4.03 -4.94
CA LYS A 510 24.37 -3.74 -4.06
C LYS A 510 24.75 -4.95 -3.19
N ARG A 511 23.78 -5.82 -2.85
CA ARG A 511 24.05 -7.06 -2.10
C ARG A 511 24.71 -8.14 -2.96
N LEU A 512 24.33 -8.25 -4.23
CA LEU A 512 24.91 -9.19 -5.17
C LEU A 512 26.35 -8.80 -5.53
N PHE A 513 26.63 -7.49 -5.60
CA PHE A 513 27.94 -6.94 -5.92
C PHE A 513 28.40 -5.94 -4.85
N PRO A 514 28.83 -6.41 -3.65
CA PRO A 514 29.25 -5.54 -2.56
C PRO A 514 30.59 -4.82 -2.82
N GLY A 515 31.33 -5.22 -3.86
CA GLY A 515 32.57 -4.60 -4.31
C GLY A 515 32.43 -4.00 -5.71
N THR A 516 33.41 -4.28 -6.56
CA THR A 516 33.40 -3.77 -7.95
C THR A 516 32.39 -4.53 -8.81
N LEU A 517 31.61 -3.79 -9.58
CA LEU A 517 30.70 -4.35 -10.59
C LEU A 517 31.48 -5.08 -11.70
N PRO A 518 30.94 -6.17 -12.25
CA PRO A 518 31.56 -6.84 -13.39
C PRO A 518 31.52 -5.94 -14.63
N SER A 519 32.47 -6.11 -15.56
CA SER A 519 32.48 -5.35 -16.83
C SER A 519 31.33 -5.69 -17.77
N THR A 520 30.73 -6.87 -17.60
CA THR A 520 29.52 -7.32 -18.29
C THR A 520 28.58 -8.02 -17.32
N PHE A 521 27.28 -7.78 -17.45
CA PHE A 521 26.23 -8.48 -16.71
C PHE A 521 25.00 -8.60 -17.61
N ASP A 522 24.29 -9.73 -17.51
CA ASP A 522 23.08 -9.99 -18.30
C ASP A 522 23.31 -9.88 -19.84
N GLY A 523 24.47 -10.32 -20.31
CA GLY A 523 24.84 -10.26 -21.73
C GLY A 523 25.16 -8.86 -22.27
N ALA A 524 25.17 -7.82 -21.44
CA ALA A 524 25.47 -6.45 -21.81
C ALA A 524 26.63 -5.86 -21.01
N ALA A 525 27.32 -4.86 -21.58
CA ALA A 525 28.38 -4.13 -20.89
C ALA A 525 27.81 -3.33 -19.70
N VAL A 526 28.54 -3.31 -18.59
CA VAL A 526 28.25 -2.42 -17.45
C VAL A 526 29.12 -1.19 -17.61
N THR A 527 28.49 -0.07 -17.96
CA THR A 527 29.20 1.17 -18.31
C THR A 527 28.86 2.33 -17.38
N LYS A 528 27.84 2.18 -16.52
CA LYS A 528 27.27 3.26 -15.71
C LYS A 528 27.10 2.89 -14.23
N GLY A 529 27.68 1.78 -13.80
CA GLY A 529 27.67 1.38 -12.41
C GLY A 529 26.28 0.90 -11.93
N PHE A 530 25.91 1.26 -10.71
CA PHE A 530 24.57 1.00 -10.18
C PHE A 530 23.56 2.03 -10.72
N GLY A 531 22.26 1.73 -10.65
CA GLY A 531 21.20 2.68 -11.02
C GLY A 531 20.01 2.64 -10.07
N ILE A 532 20.28 2.53 -8.76
CA ILE A 532 19.26 2.21 -7.74
C ILE A 532 18.95 3.36 -6.77
N GLU A 533 19.72 4.45 -6.77
CA GLU A 533 19.46 5.57 -5.87
C GLU A 533 18.27 6.40 -6.37
N GLY A 534 17.36 6.75 -5.46
CA GLY A 534 16.07 7.35 -5.80
C GLY A 534 15.12 6.40 -6.53
N ALA A 535 15.41 5.09 -6.53
CA ALA A 535 14.60 4.10 -7.20
C ALA A 535 13.50 3.55 -6.28
N PHE A 536 12.28 3.48 -6.81
CA PHE A 536 11.12 2.96 -6.10
C PHE A 536 10.43 1.85 -6.88
N LYS A 537 9.76 0.96 -6.14
CA LYS A 537 8.97 -0.14 -6.69
C LYS A 537 7.92 0.39 -7.64
N ILE A 538 7.85 -0.19 -8.83
CA ILE A 538 6.85 0.12 -9.83
C ILE A 538 5.49 -0.41 -9.36
N PRO A 539 4.52 0.46 -9.05
CA PRO A 539 3.21 0.02 -8.58
C PRO A 539 2.41 -0.63 -9.72
N SER A 540 1.49 -1.53 -9.38
CA SER A 540 0.45 -1.94 -10.33
C SER A 540 -0.45 -0.75 -10.65
N LEU A 541 -0.92 -0.64 -11.89
CA LEU A 541 -1.86 0.40 -12.32
C LEU A 541 -3.33 -0.02 -12.16
N ARG A 542 -3.60 -1.20 -11.62
CA ARG A 542 -4.98 -1.63 -11.34
C ARG A 542 -5.59 -0.77 -10.24
N ASN A 543 -6.81 -0.31 -10.48
CA ASN A 543 -7.54 0.66 -9.65
C ASN A 543 -6.85 2.02 -9.48
N VAL A 544 -5.91 2.41 -10.35
CA VAL A 544 -5.18 3.68 -10.22
C VAL A 544 -6.10 4.91 -10.21
N ALA A 545 -7.27 4.84 -10.85
CA ALA A 545 -8.27 5.91 -10.80
C ALA A 545 -8.90 6.10 -9.40
N LEU A 546 -8.72 5.17 -8.47
CA LEU A 546 -9.26 5.22 -7.11
C LEU A 546 -8.22 5.56 -6.04
N THR A 547 -6.96 5.78 -6.40
CA THR A 547 -5.86 5.82 -5.41
C THR A 547 -5.01 7.08 -5.52
N ALA A 548 -5.63 8.21 -5.86
CA ALA A 548 -4.98 9.51 -5.72
C ALA A 548 -4.72 9.83 -4.22
N PRO A 549 -3.68 10.62 -3.90
CA PRO A 549 -2.70 11.21 -4.82
C PRO A 549 -1.62 10.21 -5.27
N TYR A 550 -0.82 10.56 -6.28
CA TYR A 550 0.05 9.65 -7.01
C TYR A 550 1.53 9.78 -6.66
N PHE A 551 2.28 8.71 -6.97
CA PHE A 551 3.71 8.51 -6.69
C PHE A 551 4.03 8.27 -5.20
N HIS A 552 5.29 7.91 -4.91
CA HIS A 552 5.74 7.52 -3.57
C HIS A 552 5.64 8.65 -2.53
N ASN A 553 5.46 9.90 -2.95
CA ASN A 553 5.33 11.08 -2.10
C ASN A 553 3.97 11.79 -2.26
N GLY A 554 3.06 11.28 -3.11
CA GLY A 554 1.78 11.95 -3.35
C GLY A 554 1.89 13.26 -4.16
N ASP A 555 2.90 13.39 -5.05
CA ASP A 555 3.22 14.64 -5.75
C ASP A 555 2.08 15.25 -6.57
N THR A 556 1.16 14.44 -7.13
CA THR A 556 0.08 14.90 -8.01
C THR A 556 -1.26 14.31 -7.61
N HIS A 557 -2.35 15.01 -7.87
CA HIS A 557 -3.68 14.55 -7.44
C HIS A 557 -4.55 14.00 -8.59
N SER A 558 -4.12 14.17 -9.85
CA SER A 558 -4.88 13.70 -11.02
C SER A 558 -4.07 12.75 -11.91
N LEU A 559 -4.75 11.77 -12.52
CA LEU A 559 -4.13 10.84 -13.48
C LEU A 559 -3.50 11.61 -14.65
N ARG A 560 -4.14 12.68 -15.10
CA ARG A 560 -3.65 13.51 -16.19
C ARG A 560 -2.30 14.14 -15.86
N GLU A 561 -2.13 14.70 -14.67
CA GLU A 561 -0.83 15.23 -14.21
C GLU A 561 0.24 14.13 -14.09
N ALA A 562 -0.14 12.96 -13.57
CA ALA A 562 0.76 11.81 -13.46
C ALA A 562 1.25 11.35 -14.85
N VAL A 563 0.37 11.28 -15.86
CA VAL A 563 0.74 10.96 -17.25
C VAL A 563 1.57 12.08 -17.88
N LEU A 564 1.25 13.35 -17.61
CA LEU A 564 2.03 14.49 -18.09
C LEU A 564 3.47 14.49 -17.54
N LEU A 565 3.73 13.90 -16.37
CA LEU A 565 5.08 13.73 -15.83
C LEU A 565 5.94 12.84 -16.73
N TYR A 566 5.38 11.71 -17.15
CA TYR A 566 6.04 10.83 -18.10
C TYR A 566 6.20 11.50 -19.46
N SER A 567 5.19 12.22 -19.93
CA SER A 567 5.25 12.96 -21.21
C SER A 567 6.41 13.94 -21.28
N ARG A 568 6.78 14.59 -20.16
CA ARG A 568 7.92 15.53 -20.12
C ARG A 568 9.24 14.87 -19.74
N GLY A 569 9.25 13.56 -19.47
CA GLY A 569 10.44 12.77 -19.14
C GLY A 569 10.87 12.81 -17.66
N GLY A 570 9.98 13.15 -16.73
CA GLY A 570 10.27 13.38 -15.31
C GLY A 570 10.31 14.86 -14.93
N ASN A 571 10.54 15.18 -13.67
CA ASN A 571 10.64 16.57 -13.18
C ASN A 571 12.09 17.08 -13.19
N VAL A 572 13.06 16.23 -12.81
CA VAL A 572 14.46 16.62 -12.60
C VAL A 572 15.37 16.16 -13.74
N ALA A 573 16.32 16.99 -14.15
CA ALA A 573 17.40 16.66 -15.08
C ALA A 573 18.68 17.50 -14.83
N PRO A 574 19.89 16.91 -14.90
CA PRO A 574 20.15 15.47 -14.97
C PRO A 574 19.70 14.76 -13.68
N ILE A 575 19.48 13.45 -13.77
CA ILE A 575 19.30 12.59 -12.58
C ILE A 575 20.66 11.98 -12.29
N THR A 576 21.14 12.09 -11.06
CA THR A 576 22.45 11.57 -10.66
C THR A 576 22.34 10.75 -9.38
N GLN A 577 23.19 9.73 -9.27
CA GLN A 577 23.52 9.13 -7.97
C GLN A 577 24.35 10.13 -7.13
N ARG A 578 24.52 9.84 -5.84
CA ARG A 578 25.33 10.68 -4.94
C ARG A 578 26.81 10.73 -5.29
N ASP A 579 27.32 9.73 -6.02
CA ASP A 579 28.68 9.73 -6.56
C ASP A 579 28.82 10.54 -7.87
N GLY A 580 27.73 11.16 -8.34
CA GLY A 580 27.67 11.94 -9.58
C GLY A 580 27.37 11.12 -10.83
N THR A 581 27.27 9.80 -10.72
CA THR A 581 27.00 8.93 -11.87
C THR A 581 25.59 9.18 -12.43
N PRO A 582 25.42 9.45 -13.74
CA PRO A 582 24.11 9.73 -14.33
C PRO A 582 23.17 8.51 -14.29
N ILE A 583 21.92 8.75 -13.93
CA ILE A 583 20.82 7.82 -14.13
C ILE A 583 20.06 8.26 -15.38
N GLU A 584 19.96 7.37 -16.37
CA GLU A 584 19.28 7.69 -17.61
C GLU A 584 17.77 7.89 -17.40
N PRO A 585 17.18 8.93 -18.00
CA PRO A 585 15.73 9.06 -18.05
C PRO A 585 15.08 7.91 -18.81
N LEU A 586 13.78 7.68 -18.59
CA LEU A 586 13.02 6.61 -19.23
C LEU A 586 12.87 6.74 -20.76
N GLY A 587 13.18 7.91 -21.34
CA GLY A 587 13.18 8.11 -22.80
C GLY A 587 11.78 8.18 -23.44
N ILE A 588 10.78 8.66 -22.70
CA ILE A 588 9.39 8.78 -23.16
C ILE A 588 9.24 10.04 -24.03
N ALA A 589 8.63 9.89 -25.21
CA ALA A 589 8.30 11.04 -26.07
C ALA A 589 7.19 11.91 -25.49
N ASN A 590 7.26 13.20 -25.82
CA ASN A 590 6.15 14.12 -25.60
C ASN A 590 4.88 13.60 -26.27
N MET A 591 3.81 13.49 -25.48
CA MET A 591 2.46 13.18 -25.92
C MET A 591 1.70 14.48 -26.24
N THR A 592 0.79 14.41 -27.20
CA THR A 592 -0.21 15.49 -27.38
C THR A 592 -1.25 15.44 -26.25
N SER A 593 -2.06 16.51 -26.10
CA SER A 593 -3.15 16.51 -25.11
C SER A 593 -4.10 15.32 -25.29
N ASP A 594 -4.50 15.04 -26.54
CA ASP A 594 -5.43 13.97 -26.86
C ASP A 594 -4.83 12.58 -26.59
N GLU A 595 -3.52 12.43 -26.78
CA GLU A 595 -2.80 11.20 -26.44
C GLU A 595 -2.77 10.97 -24.93
N VAL A 596 -2.52 12.03 -24.15
CA VAL A 596 -2.62 11.98 -22.69
C VAL A 596 -4.03 11.58 -22.26
N ASP A 597 -5.06 12.21 -22.83
CA ASP A 597 -6.46 11.89 -22.51
C ASP A 597 -6.84 10.46 -22.89
N ALA A 598 -6.33 9.95 -24.00
CA ALA A 598 -6.56 8.56 -24.40
C ALA A 598 -5.94 7.57 -23.40
N VAL A 599 -4.69 7.81 -22.99
CA VAL A 599 -4.02 6.99 -21.97
C VAL A 599 -4.78 7.05 -20.64
N VAL A 600 -5.22 8.24 -20.21
CA VAL A 600 -6.04 8.39 -18.99
C VAL A 600 -7.34 7.60 -19.10
N ALA A 601 -8.07 7.72 -20.22
CA ALA A 601 -9.30 6.98 -20.46
C ALA A 601 -9.08 5.46 -20.41
N TRP A 602 -7.93 4.96 -20.85
CA TRP A 602 -7.56 3.56 -20.68
C TRP A 602 -7.26 3.19 -19.22
N LEU A 603 -6.50 4.00 -18.49
CA LEU A 603 -6.20 3.75 -17.07
C LEU A 603 -7.47 3.66 -16.21
N GLU A 604 -8.51 4.45 -16.55
CA GLU A 604 -9.81 4.38 -15.89
C GLU A 604 -10.51 3.02 -16.09
N THR A 605 -10.29 2.35 -17.24
CA THR A 605 -10.82 0.99 -17.51
C THR A 605 -10.19 -0.09 -16.64
N LEU A 606 -9.12 0.24 -15.90
CA LEU A 606 -8.46 -0.66 -14.94
C LEU A 606 -9.09 -0.62 -13.54
N THR A 607 -10.27 0.00 -13.41
CA THR A 607 -11.02 0.07 -12.16
C THR A 607 -12.01 -1.09 -12.06
N ASP A 608 -11.90 -1.90 -11.03
CA ASP A 608 -12.85 -2.97 -10.75
C ASP A 608 -14.02 -2.42 -9.93
N GLU A 609 -15.25 -2.65 -10.40
CA GLU A 609 -16.43 -2.10 -9.76
C GLU A 609 -16.60 -2.65 -8.35
N ARG A 610 -16.20 -3.90 -8.09
CA ARG A 610 -16.23 -4.49 -6.74
C ARG A 610 -15.35 -3.72 -5.77
N VAL A 611 -14.23 -3.17 -6.24
CA VAL A 611 -13.35 -2.32 -5.43
C VAL A 611 -14.01 -0.98 -5.14
N ARG A 612 -14.63 -0.35 -6.15
CA ARG A 612 -15.31 0.94 -6.01
C ARG A 612 -16.41 0.91 -4.95
N ILE A 613 -17.19 -0.17 -4.93
CA ILE A 613 -18.33 -0.34 -4.02
C ILE A 613 -17.99 -1.17 -2.77
N ALA A 614 -16.73 -1.55 -2.55
CA ALA A 614 -16.31 -2.48 -1.49
C ALA A 614 -17.14 -3.79 -1.45
N GLY A 615 -17.49 -4.33 -2.61
CA GLY A 615 -18.13 -5.65 -2.75
C GLY A 615 -17.11 -6.77 -2.63
N ALA A 616 -17.58 -8.00 -2.38
CA ALA A 616 -16.68 -9.14 -2.16
C ALA A 616 -15.67 -9.33 -3.30
N PRO A 617 -14.39 -9.61 -2.99
CA PRO A 617 -13.83 -9.90 -1.66
C PRO A 617 -13.36 -8.66 -0.85
N PHE A 618 -13.71 -7.44 -1.28
CA PHE A 618 -13.29 -6.17 -0.67
C PHE A 618 -14.24 -5.65 0.41
N ASP A 619 -15.27 -6.40 0.75
CA ASP A 619 -16.20 -6.11 1.84
C ASP A 619 -15.49 -6.12 3.20
N HIS A 620 -16.01 -5.38 4.18
CA HIS A 620 -15.26 -5.11 5.40
C HIS A 620 -16.10 -4.75 6.64
N PRO A 621 -15.55 -4.96 7.86
CA PRO A 621 -16.08 -4.40 9.10
C PRO A 621 -16.18 -2.87 9.11
N GLN A 622 -16.98 -2.33 10.03
CA GLN A 622 -17.02 -0.90 10.35
C GLN A 622 -15.63 -0.43 10.81
N LEU A 623 -15.30 0.82 10.55
CA LEU A 623 -14.06 1.44 11.00
C LEU A 623 -14.29 2.88 11.42
N PHE A 624 -13.53 3.36 12.41
CA PHE A 624 -13.48 4.79 12.75
C PHE A 624 -12.06 5.27 12.51
N VAL A 625 -11.88 6.07 11.46
CA VAL A 625 -10.57 6.58 11.07
C VAL A 625 -10.39 7.99 11.62
N PRO A 626 -9.21 8.34 12.15
CA PRO A 626 -8.90 9.74 12.40
C PRO A 626 -9.00 10.54 11.10
N ASN A 627 -9.35 11.82 11.15
CA ASN A 627 -9.37 12.73 10.00
C ASN A 627 -8.89 14.12 10.45
N GLY A 628 -7.61 14.18 10.86
CA GLY A 628 -7.04 15.32 11.58
C GLY A 628 -7.72 15.62 12.92
N HIS A 629 -7.73 16.91 13.23
CA HIS A 629 -8.18 17.50 14.48
C HIS A 629 -9.12 18.68 14.20
N PRO A 630 -10.12 18.96 15.06
CA PRO A 630 -10.93 20.16 14.93
C PRO A 630 -10.04 21.41 14.94
N GLY A 631 -10.26 22.32 13.99
CA GLY A 631 -9.39 23.46 13.71
C GLY A 631 -8.57 23.28 12.43
N ASN A 632 -7.38 23.86 12.39
CA ASN A 632 -6.46 23.89 11.24
C ASN A 632 -5.00 23.67 11.71
N HIS A 633 -4.00 24.08 10.91
CA HIS A 633 -2.58 23.94 11.27
C HIS A 633 -2.04 25.00 12.24
N ASP A 634 -2.83 26.04 12.56
CA ASP A 634 -2.46 27.11 13.48
C ASP A 634 -3.07 26.90 14.87
N GLU A 635 -4.29 26.37 14.90
CA GLU A 635 -5.05 26.14 16.13
C GLU A 635 -5.81 24.80 16.07
N VAL A 636 -5.68 24.02 17.15
CA VAL A 636 -6.39 22.75 17.33
C VAL A 636 -7.02 22.65 18.70
N GLU A 637 -8.14 21.94 18.79
CA GLU A 637 -8.79 21.66 20.07
C GLU A 637 -7.94 20.77 20.98
N ARG A 638 -7.88 21.13 22.27
CA ARG A 638 -7.19 20.34 23.30
C ARG A 638 -7.90 19.01 23.55
N GLY A 639 -7.16 17.92 23.33
CA GLY A 639 -7.51 16.57 23.76
C GLY A 639 -6.97 16.23 25.15
N LYS A 640 -6.77 14.94 25.41
CA LYS A 640 -6.22 14.44 26.68
C LYS A 640 -4.69 14.39 26.62
N HIS A 641 -4.03 14.41 27.79
CA HIS A 641 -2.59 14.12 27.92
C HIS A 641 -1.63 14.93 27.02
N GLY A 642 -2.01 16.16 26.65
CA GLY A 642 -1.16 17.01 25.80
C GLY A 642 -1.29 16.74 24.29
N PHE A 643 -2.27 15.92 23.88
CA PHE A 643 -2.60 15.68 22.48
C PHE A 643 -3.69 16.64 21.99
N ALA A 644 -3.69 16.93 20.70
CA ALA A 644 -4.84 17.48 20.00
C ALA A 644 -5.99 16.45 20.04
N LYS A 645 -7.23 16.91 20.03
CA LYS A 645 -8.42 16.04 19.98
C LYS A 645 -8.56 15.48 18.56
N ASP A 646 -8.66 14.17 18.42
CA ASP A 646 -8.95 13.56 17.11
C ASP A 646 -10.37 13.88 16.66
N GLU A 647 -10.52 14.21 15.38
CA GLU A 647 -11.78 14.13 14.65
C GLU A 647 -11.88 12.74 14.03
N LEU A 648 -12.91 11.96 14.36
CA LEU A 648 -13.07 10.60 13.85
C LEU A 648 -14.17 10.58 12.77
N LEU A 649 -13.86 9.96 11.63
CA LEU A 649 -14.80 9.66 10.57
C LEU A 649 -15.21 8.19 10.64
N GLU A 650 -16.52 7.94 10.59
CA GLU A 650 -17.05 6.59 10.47
C GLU A 650 -17.00 6.12 9.00
N ILE A 651 -16.38 4.96 8.80
CA ILE A 651 -16.51 4.17 7.58
C ILE A 651 -17.49 3.02 7.91
N PRO A 652 -18.66 2.96 7.25
CA PRO A 652 -19.67 1.95 7.56
C PRO A 652 -19.15 0.55 7.24
N MET A 653 -19.68 -0.47 7.93
CA MET A 653 -19.45 -1.86 7.50
C MET A 653 -20.10 -2.10 6.13
N THR A 654 -19.50 -2.97 5.33
CA THR A 654 -20.01 -3.35 4.02
C THR A 654 -20.06 -4.87 3.92
N GLY A 655 -21.19 -5.42 3.47
CA GLY A 655 -21.35 -6.86 3.20
C GLY A 655 -20.92 -7.25 1.79
N ALA A 656 -21.02 -8.53 1.44
CA ALA A 656 -20.52 -9.06 0.17
C ALA A 656 -21.10 -8.39 -1.10
N ALA A 657 -22.29 -7.80 -1.02
CA ALA A 657 -22.93 -7.10 -2.15
C ALA A 657 -22.33 -5.70 -2.43
N GLY A 658 -21.48 -5.18 -1.54
CA GLY A 658 -20.98 -3.82 -1.61
C GLY A 658 -21.93 -2.79 -0.99
N GLY A 659 -21.47 -1.55 -0.95
CA GLY A 659 -22.19 -0.38 -0.46
C GLY A 659 -21.96 0.83 -1.37
N PRO A 660 -22.47 2.01 -0.98
CA PRO A 660 -22.19 3.24 -1.71
C PRO A 660 -20.68 3.50 -1.82
N PRO A 661 -20.17 3.94 -2.99
CA PRO A 661 -18.77 4.33 -3.12
C PRO A 661 -18.37 5.40 -2.11
N LEU A 662 -17.21 5.24 -1.49
CA LEU A 662 -16.62 6.28 -0.65
C LEU A 662 -16.04 7.40 -1.53
N PRO A 663 -16.12 8.67 -1.10
CA PRO A 663 -15.50 9.78 -1.85
C PRO A 663 -13.99 9.56 -2.02
N GLY A 664 -13.43 10.05 -3.12
CA GLY A 664 -11.99 10.02 -3.38
C GLY A 664 -11.22 11.15 -2.69
N PHE A 665 -9.92 11.18 -2.96
CA PHE A 665 -9.04 12.27 -2.52
C PHE A 665 -9.53 13.60 -3.08
N LEU A 666 -9.70 14.60 -2.20
CA LEU A 666 -10.28 15.92 -2.49
C LEU A 666 -11.77 15.89 -2.89
N GLU A 667 -12.50 14.81 -2.64
CA GLU A 667 -13.94 14.71 -2.90
C GLU A 667 -14.75 14.61 -1.59
N GLY A 668 -15.92 15.26 -1.55
CA GLY A 668 -16.88 15.12 -0.47
C GLY A 668 -16.28 15.42 0.91
N VAL A 669 -16.49 14.52 1.88
CA VAL A 669 -15.95 14.65 3.26
C VAL A 669 -14.41 14.52 3.34
N PHE A 670 -13.76 14.14 2.24
CA PHE A 670 -12.30 14.11 2.13
C PHE A 670 -11.73 15.26 1.29
N GLY A 671 -12.55 16.26 0.92
CA GLY A 671 -12.11 17.50 0.29
C GLY A 671 -12.29 18.71 1.20
N PRO A 672 -11.84 19.90 0.77
CA PRO A 672 -12.17 21.14 1.46
C PRO A 672 -13.69 21.36 1.45
N HIS A 673 -14.23 21.83 2.57
CA HIS A 673 -15.64 22.21 2.73
C HIS A 673 -15.95 23.60 2.16
#